data_AF-W2UG37-F1
#
_entry.id   AF-W2UG37-F1
#
_cell.length_a   1.000
_cell.length_b   1.000
_cell.length_c   1.000
_cell.angle_alpha   90.00
_cell.angle_beta   90.00
_cell.angle_gamma   90.00
#
_symmetry.space_group_name_H-M   'P 1'
#
loop_
_entity.id
_entity.type
_entity.pdbx_description
1 polymer ?
#
loop_
_entity_poly.entity_id
_entity_poly.type
_entity_poly.pdbx_seq_one_letter_code
_entity_poly.pdbx_strand_id
1 'polypeptide(L)'
;MAAAPRPPTALYDYPKYWAECLLPTPFLPMSRQEMDQLGWDSCDVILVTGDAYVDHPSFGMAVIGRVLEAQGFRVGIISQPDWRDAESFRALGKPNLYFGVTAGNMDSMINRYTADRRLRHDDAYTAGDLGGKRPDRAVTVYTQKCREAFADVPVVAGGIEASLRRLAHYDYWSESVKRSVLIDSTADILLYGNAERAMVELTHRMAKGENIRDITDLRGTAFLCRTIPEGWREIDSTSVDQPGRLKKQKNPYEMSKPSDNADAKEIRMQALKADTCASAESASADSEPQVLSIIPDTQAIKTDPSSTYIRMPSFDEVTADPVLYAHADRIFHRETNPGNARPLVQRQGRNDIWVNPPPIPLETEELDWVFDQPYKRVPHPTYGDAKIPAYDMIRFSVNIMRGCFGGCTFCSITEHEGRIIQSRSEESILNEVEKIRDLTPGFTGVISDLGGPTANMYRLNCKDKKIEATCRRPSCVYPSICVNLETDHKHTTQLYRKTRALEGVKKVVVASGLRYDLAVLDPEYVKELVTHHVGGYLKIAPEHSEDGPLSKMMKPGMGSYYEFKEMFERFSKEAGKKQYLIPYFISAHPGSTNEDMMALGLWLKSNGFRVDQVQSFYPSPMASATTMYYTEKNPLKPLGKNNTEQIFTAKTQEQRTLHKAFLRYHDAENWPMLRKALRRMGRSDLIGSGDGFLVPGESRREKEVIRRQSTKARPNLKAQPRSSRTKPRRR
;
A
#
# COMPACT_ATOMS: atom_id res chain seq x y z
N MET A 1 10.79 24.97 24.70
CA MET A 1 11.57 24.89 23.46
C MET A 1 11.51 23.44 23.00
N ALA A 2 10.84 23.13 21.89
CA ALA A 2 10.85 21.76 21.36
C ALA A 2 12.24 21.46 20.80
N ALA A 3 12.88 20.40 21.28
CA ALA A 3 14.19 19.99 20.82
C ALA A 3 14.10 19.63 19.32
N ALA A 4 15.10 20.07 18.53
CA ALA A 4 15.26 19.56 17.17
C ALA A 4 15.26 18.02 17.23
N PRO A 5 14.59 17.32 16.28
CA PRO A 5 14.48 15.87 16.33
C PRO A 5 15.89 15.26 16.39
N ARG A 6 16.16 14.50 17.45
CA ARG A 6 17.43 13.79 17.61
C ARG A 6 17.61 12.87 16.40
N PRO A 7 18.81 12.80 15.79
CA PRO A 7 19.05 11.84 14.73
C PRO A 7 18.75 10.43 15.27
N PRO A 8 18.10 9.56 14.47
CA PRO A 8 17.79 8.21 14.92
C PRO A 8 19.07 7.45 15.21
N THR A 9 19.09 6.70 16.31
CA THR A 9 20.18 5.76 16.60
C THR A 9 20.23 4.69 15.53
N ALA A 10 21.41 4.40 14.99
CA ALA A 10 21.56 3.35 13.99
C ALA A 10 21.22 1.99 14.60
N LEU A 11 20.66 1.07 13.81
CA LEU A 11 20.21 -0.23 14.33
C LEU A 11 21.33 -1.02 15.04
N TYR A 12 22.56 -0.95 14.55
CA TYR A 12 23.71 -1.67 15.12
C TYR A 12 24.40 -0.94 16.29
N ASP A 13 24.01 0.29 16.62
CA ASP A 13 24.61 1.08 17.71
C ASP A 13 23.93 0.86 19.07
N TYR A 14 22.81 0.14 19.10
CA TYR A 14 22.14 -0.20 20.34
C TYR A 14 22.98 -1.20 21.16
N PRO A 15 23.10 -1.00 22.50
CA PRO A 15 23.74 -1.99 23.35
C PRO A 15 22.93 -3.28 23.29
N LYS A 16 23.59 -4.39 22.97
CA LYS A 16 22.94 -5.69 22.92
C LYS A 16 22.34 -6.04 24.28
N TYR A 17 21.18 -6.67 24.25
CA TYR A 17 20.54 -7.22 25.43
C TYR A 17 21.27 -8.48 25.92
N TRP A 18 20.96 -8.94 27.12
CA TRP A 18 21.80 -9.90 27.85
C TRP A 18 21.96 -11.26 27.17
N ALA A 19 21.03 -11.67 26.30
CA ALA A 19 21.04 -13.00 25.71
C ALA A 19 21.99 -13.13 24.51
N GLU A 20 22.80 -12.11 24.20
CA GLU A 20 23.74 -12.11 23.06
C GLU A 20 24.67 -13.34 23.00
N CYS A 21 25.03 -13.91 24.15
CA CYS A 21 25.91 -15.09 24.23
C CYS A 21 25.24 -16.39 23.79
N LEU A 22 23.91 -16.39 23.65
CA LEU A 22 23.10 -17.53 23.22
C LEU A 22 22.71 -17.46 21.73
N LEU A 23 23.17 -16.43 21.02
CA LEU A 23 22.72 -16.07 19.67
C LEU A 23 23.89 -16.08 18.67
N PRO A 24 23.63 -16.28 17.37
CA PRO A 24 22.32 -16.50 16.74
C PRO A 24 21.83 -17.95 16.84
N THR A 25 20.52 -18.13 16.86
CA THR A 25 19.87 -19.45 16.79
C THR A 25 19.88 -19.98 15.35
N PRO A 26 19.92 -21.32 15.14
CA PRO A 26 19.75 -21.90 13.81
C PRO A 26 18.41 -21.49 13.18
N PHE A 27 17.32 -21.65 13.93
CA PHE A 27 15.99 -21.13 13.61
C PHE A 27 15.42 -20.52 14.89
N LEU A 28 14.59 -19.49 14.74
CA LEU A 28 13.82 -18.95 15.86
C LEU A 28 12.83 -20.04 16.32
N PRO A 29 12.81 -20.41 17.61
CA PRO A 29 12.05 -21.55 18.08
C PRO A 29 10.54 -21.37 17.87
N MET A 30 9.90 -22.43 17.39
CA MET A 30 8.45 -22.59 17.24
C MET A 30 7.82 -23.49 18.30
N SER A 31 8.62 -24.19 19.11
CA SER A 31 8.13 -25.08 20.16
C SER A 31 8.95 -25.01 21.47
N ARG A 32 8.37 -25.46 22.58
CA ARG A 32 9.12 -25.63 23.85
C ARG A 32 10.31 -26.56 23.71
N GLN A 33 10.16 -27.64 22.94
CA GLN A 33 11.25 -28.59 22.72
C GLN A 33 12.47 -27.93 22.04
N GLU A 34 12.23 -27.02 21.09
CA GLU A 34 13.30 -26.25 20.46
C GLU A 34 13.93 -25.24 21.43
N MET A 35 13.11 -24.61 22.29
CA MET A 35 13.63 -23.76 23.36
C MET A 35 14.54 -24.53 24.33
N ASP A 36 14.13 -25.75 24.72
CA ASP A 36 14.92 -26.61 25.60
C ASP A 36 16.27 -26.97 24.96
N GLN A 37 16.30 -27.23 23.64
CA GLN A 37 17.54 -27.47 22.88
C GLN A 37 18.46 -26.25 22.84
N LEU A 38 17.88 -25.04 22.84
CA LEU A 38 18.62 -23.78 22.92
C LEU A 38 19.00 -23.39 24.37
N GLY A 39 18.53 -24.14 25.37
CA GLY A 39 18.72 -23.83 26.78
C GLY A 39 17.89 -22.61 27.25
N TRP A 40 16.76 -22.32 26.59
CA TRP A 40 15.91 -21.17 26.90
C TRP A 40 14.72 -21.57 27.79
N ASP A 41 14.55 -20.88 28.91
CA ASP A 41 13.38 -21.02 29.78
C ASP A 41 12.14 -20.26 29.26
N SER A 42 12.38 -19.14 28.59
CA SER A 42 11.38 -18.16 28.16
C SER A 42 11.85 -17.41 26.90
N CYS A 43 10.90 -16.87 26.15
CA CYS A 43 11.19 -15.90 25.10
C CYS A 43 11.01 -14.49 25.67
N ASP A 44 11.80 -13.53 25.21
CA ASP A 44 11.60 -12.12 25.55
C ASP A 44 10.48 -11.53 24.69
N VAL A 45 10.46 -11.90 23.40
CA VAL A 45 9.41 -11.52 22.44
C VAL A 45 8.89 -12.77 21.74
N ILE A 46 7.57 -12.88 21.57
CA ILE A 46 6.96 -13.93 20.75
C ILE A 46 6.24 -13.28 19.58
N LEU A 47 6.58 -13.68 18.36
CA LEU A 47 5.95 -13.22 17.13
C LEU A 47 4.86 -14.20 16.70
N VAL A 48 3.63 -13.71 16.53
CA VAL A 48 2.50 -14.47 16.00
C VAL A 48 2.22 -14.04 14.57
N THR A 49 2.24 -14.99 13.63
CA THR A 49 2.11 -14.73 12.20
C THR A 49 1.06 -15.61 11.53
N GLY A 50 0.38 -15.06 10.51
CA GLY A 50 -0.55 -15.79 9.66
C GLY A 50 0.11 -16.56 8.50
N ASP A 51 1.42 -16.41 8.29
CA ASP A 51 2.21 -17.13 7.28
C ASP A 51 2.95 -18.31 7.91
N ALA A 52 3.29 -19.33 7.12
CA ALA A 52 4.27 -20.34 7.52
C ALA A 52 5.64 -19.72 7.79
N TYR A 53 6.35 -20.18 8.82
CA TYR A 53 7.72 -19.71 9.13
C TYR A 53 8.72 -20.13 8.04
N VAL A 54 9.04 -19.19 7.16
CA VAL A 54 10.16 -19.28 6.21
C VAL A 54 11.22 -18.29 6.65
N ASP A 55 12.40 -18.78 7.01
CA ASP A 55 13.49 -17.95 7.53
C ASP A 55 14.25 -17.27 6.38
N HIS A 56 13.59 -16.31 5.72
CA HIS A 56 14.05 -15.66 4.50
C HIS A 56 13.83 -14.14 4.58
N PRO A 57 14.72 -13.30 4.03
CA PRO A 57 14.60 -11.83 4.07
C PRO A 57 13.42 -11.23 3.29
N SER A 58 12.57 -12.07 2.69
CA SER A 58 11.33 -11.67 2.00
C SER A 58 10.08 -11.92 2.84
N PHE A 59 10.24 -12.48 4.04
CA PHE A 59 9.17 -12.75 4.98
C PHE A 59 9.30 -11.80 6.17
N GLY A 60 8.30 -10.94 6.36
CA GLY A 60 8.36 -9.86 7.35
C GLY A 60 8.62 -10.32 8.78
N MET A 61 8.00 -11.44 9.21
CA MET A 61 8.23 -11.98 10.55
C MET A 61 9.66 -12.51 10.74
N ALA A 62 10.29 -13.04 9.69
CA ALA A 62 11.67 -13.50 9.76
C ALA A 62 12.63 -12.31 9.86
N VAL A 63 12.41 -11.26 9.05
CA VAL A 63 13.19 -10.02 9.13
C VAL A 63 13.10 -9.41 10.54
N ILE A 64 11.89 -9.21 11.03
CA ILE A 64 11.65 -8.64 12.37
C ILE A 64 12.25 -9.53 13.47
N GLY A 65 12.07 -10.85 13.39
CA GLY A 65 12.62 -11.78 14.36
C GLY A 65 14.15 -11.77 14.39
N ARG A 66 14.81 -11.80 13.23
CA ARG A 66 16.27 -11.76 13.11
C ARG A 66 16.85 -10.41 13.52
N VAL A 67 16.17 -9.31 13.24
CA VAL A 67 16.56 -7.98 13.72
C VAL A 67 16.54 -7.93 15.25
N LEU A 68 15.46 -8.41 15.89
CA LEU A 68 15.37 -8.48 17.36
C LEU A 68 16.40 -9.43 17.98
N GLU A 69 16.64 -10.58 17.35
CA GLU A 69 17.69 -11.51 17.75
C GLU A 69 19.07 -10.85 17.72
N ALA A 70 19.37 -10.10 16.66
CA ALA A 70 20.64 -9.38 16.54
C ALA A 70 20.82 -8.27 17.59
N GLN A 71 19.73 -7.78 18.17
CA GLN A 71 19.73 -6.87 19.32
C GLN A 71 19.96 -7.59 20.66
N GLY A 72 20.09 -8.92 20.69
CA GLY A 72 20.32 -9.69 21.91
C GLY A 72 19.06 -10.23 22.58
N PHE A 73 17.89 -10.18 21.94
CA PHE A 73 16.63 -10.70 22.50
C PHE A 73 16.38 -12.15 22.09
N ARG A 74 15.79 -12.95 22.99
CA ARG A 74 15.30 -14.29 22.68
C ARG A 74 13.92 -14.18 22.02
N VAL A 75 13.84 -14.56 20.76
CA VAL A 75 12.62 -14.39 19.96
C VAL A 75 12.07 -15.75 19.55
N GLY A 76 10.79 -15.99 19.82
CA GLY A 76 10.07 -17.18 19.36
C GLY A 76 9.02 -16.86 18.30
N ILE A 77 8.61 -17.85 17.51
CA ILE A 77 7.57 -17.69 16.46
C ILE A 77 6.42 -18.66 16.67
N ILE A 78 5.20 -18.14 16.77
CA ILE A 78 3.96 -18.91 16.66
C ILE A 78 3.40 -18.70 15.26
N SER A 79 3.58 -19.70 14.41
CA SER A 79 3.20 -19.68 12.99
C SER A 79 1.86 -20.36 12.78
N GLN A 80 0.90 -19.63 12.21
CA GLN A 80 -0.46 -20.12 11.87
C GLN A 80 -1.16 -20.90 13.01
N PRO A 81 -1.24 -20.31 14.22
CA PRO A 81 -1.90 -20.98 15.34
C PRO A 81 -3.38 -21.22 15.05
N ASP A 82 -3.96 -22.26 15.65
CA ASP A 82 -5.42 -22.44 15.61
C ASP A 82 -6.08 -21.34 16.44
N TRP A 83 -6.67 -20.36 15.74
CA TRP A 83 -7.33 -19.22 16.35
C TRP A 83 -8.64 -19.56 17.07
N ARG A 84 -9.09 -20.81 17.00
CA ARG A 84 -10.25 -21.28 17.77
C ARG A 84 -9.87 -21.69 19.19
N ASP A 85 -8.57 -21.91 19.45
CA ASP A 85 -8.06 -22.41 20.72
C ASP A 85 -6.94 -21.50 21.26
N ALA A 86 -7.13 -20.98 22.47
CA ALA A 86 -6.13 -20.15 23.13
C ALA A 86 -4.85 -20.92 23.51
N GLU A 87 -4.92 -22.25 23.66
CA GLU A 87 -3.74 -23.06 23.96
C GLU A 87 -2.68 -23.01 22.84
N SER A 88 -3.11 -22.84 21.58
CA SER A 88 -2.18 -22.65 20.46
C SER A 88 -1.28 -21.42 20.63
N PHE A 89 -1.74 -20.41 21.40
CA PHE A 89 -1.00 -19.18 21.69
C PHE A 89 -0.15 -19.31 22.97
N ARG A 90 -0.30 -20.40 23.73
CA ARG A 90 0.51 -20.75 24.90
C ARG A 90 1.67 -21.70 24.56
N ALA A 91 1.82 -22.09 23.29
CA ALA A 91 2.81 -23.07 22.82
C ALA A 91 4.27 -22.74 23.22
N LEU A 92 4.63 -21.46 23.30
CA LEU A 92 5.95 -20.98 23.74
C LEU A 92 5.94 -20.38 25.16
N GLY A 93 4.80 -20.48 25.86
CA GLY A 93 4.53 -19.85 27.14
C GLY A 93 4.45 -18.33 27.10
N LYS A 94 4.67 -17.72 28.26
CA LYS A 94 4.55 -16.28 28.45
C LYS A 94 5.84 -15.58 28.01
N PRO A 95 5.78 -14.54 27.15
CA PRO A 95 6.95 -13.74 26.81
C PRO A 95 7.28 -12.75 27.94
N ASN A 96 8.54 -12.37 28.07
CA ASN A 96 8.98 -11.42 29.10
C ASN A 96 8.61 -9.96 28.79
N LEU A 97 8.52 -9.60 27.51
CA LEU A 97 8.23 -8.23 27.08
C LEU A 97 6.85 -8.09 26.43
N TYR A 98 6.62 -8.75 25.28
CA TYR A 98 5.34 -8.61 24.55
C TYR A 98 5.11 -9.70 23.49
N PHE A 99 3.86 -9.79 23.01
CA PHE A 99 3.51 -10.47 21.76
C PHE A 99 3.52 -9.51 20.57
N GLY A 100 4.28 -9.83 19.52
CA GLY A 100 4.24 -9.12 18.23
C GLY A 100 3.31 -9.83 17.25
N VAL A 101 2.27 -9.18 16.74
CA VAL A 101 1.22 -9.82 15.94
C VAL A 101 1.14 -9.26 14.52
N THR A 102 1.16 -10.15 13.53
CA THR A 102 0.99 -9.81 12.10
C THR A 102 0.07 -10.81 11.39
N ALA A 103 -0.65 -10.34 10.37
CA ALA A 103 -1.38 -11.22 9.45
C ALA A 103 -0.45 -12.00 8.50
N GLY A 104 0.84 -11.66 8.43
CA GLY A 104 1.80 -12.18 7.46
C GLY A 104 2.15 -11.17 6.36
N ASN A 105 2.73 -11.63 5.27
CA ASN A 105 3.14 -10.81 4.11
C ASN A 105 1.98 -10.31 3.25
N MET A 106 0.76 -10.78 3.49
CA MET A 106 -0.44 -10.36 2.77
C MET A 106 -1.61 -10.16 3.73
N ASP A 107 -2.50 -9.22 3.39
CA ASP A 107 -3.77 -9.01 4.09
C ASP A 107 -4.59 -10.31 4.13
N SER A 108 -5.13 -10.65 5.30
CA SER A 108 -5.80 -11.94 5.51
C SER A 108 -7.06 -12.11 4.67
N MET A 109 -7.73 -11.01 4.32
CA MET A 109 -8.93 -11.03 3.49
C MET A 109 -8.56 -11.24 2.02
N ILE A 110 -7.49 -10.61 1.53
CA ILE A 110 -7.00 -10.80 0.15
C ILE A 110 -6.46 -12.22 -0.05
N ASN A 111 -5.85 -12.78 1.00
CA ASN A 111 -5.39 -14.16 1.00
C ASN A 111 -6.56 -15.14 0.82
N ARG A 112 -7.65 -14.93 1.56
CA ARG A 112 -8.78 -15.86 1.58
C ARG A 112 -9.82 -15.61 0.49
N TYR A 113 -9.90 -14.39 -0.05
CA TYR A 113 -10.92 -14.00 -1.01
C TYR A 113 -10.34 -13.29 -2.24
N THR A 114 -10.97 -13.50 -3.38
CA THR A 114 -10.72 -12.69 -4.58
C THR A 114 -11.38 -11.31 -4.46
N ALA A 115 -10.96 -10.35 -5.29
CA ALA A 115 -11.58 -9.01 -5.36
C ALA A 115 -13.09 -9.04 -5.68
N ASP A 116 -13.59 -10.13 -6.26
CA ASP A 116 -15.00 -10.37 -6.56
C ASP A 116 -15.70 -11.18 -5.44
N ARG A 117 -15.13 -11.19 -4.22
CA ARG A 117 -15.63 -11.87 -3.01
C ARG A 117 -15.81 -13.39 -3.13
N ARG A 118 -15.14 -14.03 -4.09
CA ARG A 118 -15.09 -15.51 -4.17
C ARG A 118 -14.02 -16.05 -3.23
N LEU A 119 -14.36 -17.07 -2.47
CA LEU A 119 -13.44 -17.78 -1.58
C LEU A 119 -12.34 -18.47 -2.39
N ARG A 120 -11.09 -18.38 -1.91
CA ARG A 120 -9.94 -19.16 -2.37
C ARG A 120 -9.82 -20.43 -1.54
N HIS A 121 -9.39 -21.51 -2.18
CA HIS A 121 -9.16 -22.80 -1.51
C HIS A 121 -7.67 -23.10 -1.30
N ASP A 122 -6.82 -22.22 -1.82
CA ASP A 122 -5.37 -22.21 -1.81
C ASP A 122 -4.84 -21.04 -0.96
N ASP A 123 -3.67 -21.22 -0.36
CA ASP A 123 -2.92 -20.16 0.32
C ASP A 123 -1.42 -20.36 0.08
N ALA A 124 -0.85 -19.50 -0.76
CA ALA A 124 0.55 -19.54 -1.17
C ALA A 124 1.54 -19.41 0.00
N TYR A 125 1.13 -18.86 1.14
CA TYR A 125 1.96 -18.69 2.34
C TYR A 125 1.76 -19.81 3.38
N THR A 126 0.95 -20.82 3.07
CA THR A 126 0.70 -21.97 3.92
C THR A 126 1.41 -23.22 3.40
N ALA A 127 1.95 -24.04 4.31
CA ALA A 127 2.54 -25.32 3.97
C ALA A 127 1.50 -26.27 3.33
N GLY A 128 1.82 -26.80 2.15
CA GLY A 128 0.93 -27.64 1.35
C GLY A 128 -0.10 -26.88 0.52
N ASP A 129 0.02 -25.55 0.40
CA ASP A 129 -0.94 -24.69 -0.32
C ASP A 129 -2.37 -24.79 0.23
N LEU A 130 -2.49 -25.06 1.53
CA LEU A 130 -3.77 -25.34 2.19
C LEU A 130 -4.49 -24.04 2.56
N GLY A 131 -5.67 -23.81 1.96
CA GLY A 131 -6.54 -22.72 2.38
C GLY A 131 -7.11 -22.90 3.80
N GLY A 132 -7.43 -21.77 4.46
CA GLY A 132 -8.17 -21.77 5.72
C GLY A 132 -7.35 -22.07 6.96
N LYS A 133 -6.03 -21.81 6.95
CA LYS A 133 -5.15 -21.81 8.14
C LYS A 133 -4.99 -20.43 8.81
N ARG A 134 -5.62 -19.40 8.25
CA ARG A 134 -5.63 -18.03 8.78
C ARG A 134 -7.08 -17.55 8.96
N PRO A 135 -7.42 -16.87 10.07
CA PRO A 135 -8.72 -16.24 10.23
C PRO A 135 -8.86 -14.97 9.37
N ASP A 136 -10.10 -14.58 9.12
CA ASP A 136 -10.41 -13.26 8.58
C ASP A 136 -10.03 -12.18 9.58
N ARG A 137 -9.38 -11.11 9.10
CA ARG A 137 -8.85 -10.02 9.94
C ARG A 137 -7.93 -10.56 11.02
N ALA A 138 -6.93 -11.32 10.58
CA ALA A 138 -6.03 -12.09 11.42
C ALA A 138 -5.37 -11.27 12.53
N VAL A 139 -4.98 -10.01 12.27
CA VAL A 139 -4.41 -9.14 13.32
C VAL A 139 -5.37 -9.01 14.51
N THR A 140 -6.65 -8.70 14.26
CA THR A 140 -7.65 -8.56 15.31
C THR A 140 -7.87 -9.86 16.08
N VAL A 141 -7.98 -10.99 15.38
CA VAL A 141 -8.24 -12.28 16.02
C VAL A 141 -7.04 -12.74 16.85
N TYR A 142 -5.83 -12.66 16.29
CA TYR A 142 -4.61 -13.11 16.97
C TYR A 142 -4.27 -12.24 18.18
N THR A 143 -4.44 -10.92 18.10
CA THR A 143 -4.24 -10.03 19.26
C THR A 143 -5.20 -10.34 20.41
N GLN A 144 -6.49 -10.57 20.12
CA GLN A 144 -7.47 -10.99 21.13
C GLN A 144 -7.11 -12.35 21.75
N LYS A 145 -6.66 -13.31 20.94
CA LYS A 145 -6.22 -14.63 21.43
C LYS A 145 -4.94 -14.56 22.26
N CYS A 146 -3.98 -13.70 21.93
CA CYS A 146 -2.83 -13.43 22.80
C CYS A 146 -3.26 -12.91 24.17
N ARG A 147 -4.27 -12.01 24.23
CA ARG A 147 -4.82 -11.52 25.50
C ARG A 147 -5.60 -12.56 26.27
N GLU A 148 -6.33 -13.44 25.58
CA GLU A 148 -7.00 -14.60 26.20
C GLU A 148 -5.98 -15.59 26.77
N ALA A 149 -4.84 -15.77 26.07
CA ALA A 149 -3.74 -16.62 26.51
C ALA A 149 -3.05 -16.05 27.76
N PHE A 150 -2.69 -14.75 27.72
CA PHE A 150 -2.01 -14.01 28.78
C PHE A 150 -2.52 -12.55 28.84
N ALA A 151 -3.41 -12.27 29.80
CA ALA A 151 -4.11 -10.98 29.87
C ALA A 151 -3.21 -9.79 30.25
N ASP A 152 -2.11 -10.04 30.96
CA ASP A 152 -1.20 -9.02 31.47
C ASP A 152 -0.02 -8.71 30.54
N VAL A 153 0.10 -9.44 29.43
CA VAL A 153 1.19 -9.26 28.46
C VAL A 153 0.80 -8.19 27.42
N PRO A 154 1.66 -7.19 27.18
CA PRO A 154 1.46 -6.23 26.11
C PRO A 154 1.40 -6.87 24.71
N VAL A 155 0.61 -6.27 23.83
CA VAL A 155 0.46 -6.73 22.45
C VAL A 155 0.79 -5.61 21.46
N VAL A 156 1.76 -5.88 20.59
CA VAL A 156 2.26 -4.98 19.55
C VAL A 156 1.74 -5.47 18.19
N ALA A 157 0.91 -4.67 17.52
CA ALA A 157 0.37 -5.01 16.20
C ALA A 157 1.27 -4.46 15.08
N GLY A 158 1.44 -5.21 14.00
CA GLY A 158 2.24 -4.78 12.84
C GLY A 158 1.87 -5.48 11.53
N GLY A 159 2.69 -5.23 10.51
CA GLY A 159 2.49 -5.76 9.15
C GLY A 159 1.52 -4.95 8.29
N ILE A 160 1.30 -5.41 7.06
CA ILE A 160 0.49 -4.70 6.04
C ILE A 160 -0.94 -4.50 6.52
N GLU A 161 -1.57 -5.55 7.06
CA GLU A 161 -2.97 -5.50 7.50
C GLU A 161 -3.20 -4.47 8.63
N ALA A 162 -2.29 -4.42 9.62
CA ALA A 162 -2.39 -3.44 10.69
C ALA A 162 -2.12 -2.03 10.16
N SER A 163 -1.02 -1.88 9.40
CA SER A 163 -0.60 -0.59 8.83
C SER A 163 -1.76 0.08 8.09
N LEU A 164 -2.40 -0.63 7.16
CA LEU A 164 -3.47 -0.08 6.30
C LEU A 164 -4.82 0.09 7.01
N ARG A 165 -4.92 -0.21 8.31
CA ARG A 165 -6.16 -0.07 9.10
C ARG A 165 -5.96 0.77 10.36
N ARG A 166 -4.90 1.59 10.41
CA ARG A 166 -4.51 2.39 11.59
C ARG A 166 -5.45 3.57 11.91
N LEU A 167 -6.24 4.02 10.94
CA LEU A 167 -7.27 5.06 11.09
C LEU A 167 -8.63 4.52 10.61
N ALA A 168 -9.68 5.35 10.68
CA ALA A 168 -10.96 5.03 10.06
C ALA A 168 -10.77 4.69 8.57
N HIS A 169 -11.34 3.59 8.11
CA HIS A 169 -11.14 3.10 6.76
C HIS A 169 -12.40 2.40 6.24
N TYR A 170 -12.65 2.54 4.94
CA TYR A 170 -13.68 1.76 4.27
C TYR A 170 -13.23 0.31 4.13
N ASP A 171 -14.04 -0.60 4.65
CA ASP A 171 -13.83 -2.04 4.59
C ASP A 171 -14.70 -2.64 3.47
N TYR A 172 -14.07 -2.97 2.34
CA TYR A 172 -14.76 -3.50 1.16
C TYR A 172 -15.57 -4.77 1.45
N TRP A 173 -15.15 -5.57 2.43
CA TRP A 173 -15.78 -6.85 2.76
C TRP A 173 -17.09 -6.70 3.52
N SER A 174 -17.22 -5.67 4.36
CA SER A 174 -18.46 -5.35 5.09
C SER A 174 -19.25 -4.19 4.49
N GLU A 175 -18.73 -3.54 3.45
CA GLU A 175 -19.34 -2.36 2.81
C GLU A 175 -19.62 -1.22 3.78
N SER A 176 -18.74 -1.05 4.78
CA SER A 176 -18.90 -0.06 5.83
C SER A 176 -17.59 0.60 6.19
N VAL A 177 -17.66 1.81 6.76
CA VAL A 177 -16.50 2.45 7.38
C VAL A 177 -16.26 1.79 8.74
N LYS A 178 -15.07 1.24 8.93
CA LYS A 178 -14.62 0.66 10.19
C LYS A 178 -13.73 1.63 10.95
N ARG A 179 -13.69 1.42 12.26
CA ARG A 179 -12.78 2.10 13.17
C ARG A 179 -11.33 1.66 12.91
N SER A 180 -10.39 2.34 13.56
CA SER A 180 -9.01 1.87 13.61
C SER A 180 -8.95 0.44 14.15
N VAL A 181 -8.08 -0.39 13.57
CA VAL A 181 -7.82 -1.76 14.05
C VAL A 181 -7.40 -1.79 15.51
N LEU A 182 -6.80 -0.71 16.04
CA LEU A 182 -6.46 -0.58 17.47
C LEU A 182 -7.68 -0.68 18.40
N ILE A 183 -8.85 -0.19 17.95
CA ILE A 183 -10.08 -0.26 18.74
C ILE A 183 -10.57 -1.71 18.84
N ASP A 184 -10.56 -2.43 17.71
CA ASP A 184 -11.12 -3.79 17.62
C ASP A 184 -10.14 -4.86 18.15
N SER A 185 -8.85 -4.70 17.85
CA SER A 185 -7.78 -5.62 18.29
C SER A 185 -7.43 -5.46 19.76
N THR A 186 -7.69 -4.28 20.33
CA THR A 186 -7.23 -3.88 21.67
C THR A 186 -5.70 -3.97 21.84
N ALA A 187 -4.92 -3.93 20.75
CA ALA A 187 -3.46 -3.88 20.84
C ALA A 187 -3.01 -2.61 21.59
N ASP A 188 -1.91 -2.70 22.34
CA ASP A 188 -1.41 -1.56 23.13
C ASP A 188 -0.77 -0.50 22.21
N ILE A 189 -0.09 -0.94 21.15
CA ILE A 189 0.53 -0.09 20.15
C ILE A 189 0.55 -0.78 18.78
N LEU A 190 0.47 0.00 17.71
CA LEU A 190 0.58 -0.45 16.33
C LEU A 190 1.82 0.17 15.69
N LEU A 191 2.65 -0.65 15.08
CA LEU A 191 3.84 -0.24 14.33
C LEU A 191 3.53 -0.35 12.84
N TYR A 192 3.76 0.73 12.09
CA TYR A 192 3.43 0.81 10.67
C TYR A 192 4.64 1.18 9.80
N GLY A 193 4.59 0.67 8.58
CA GLY A 193 5.64 0.79 7.58
C GLY A 193 6.90 0.00 7.89
N ASN A 194 8.07 0.50 7.46
CA ASN A 194 9.37 -0.10 7.80
C ASN A 194 9.69 0.18 9.27
N ALA A 195 9.17 -0.69 10.13
CA ALA A 195 9.10 -0.46 11.56
C ALA A 195 10.34 -0.94 12.34
N GLU A 196 11.44 -1.33 11.67
CA GLU A 196 12.63 -1.86 12.33
C GLU A 196 13.14 -0.92 13.43
N ARG A 197 13.26 0.39 13.13
CA ARG A 197 13.69 1.39 14.12
C ARG A 197 12.74 1.49 15.31
N ALA A 198 11.45 1.63 15.01
CA ALA A 198 10.41 1.80 16.03
C ALA A 198 10.33 0.56 16.95
N MET A 199 10.45 -0.62 16.35
CA MET A 199 10.47 -1.88 17.07
C MET A 199 11.72 -2.00 17.96
N VAL A 200 12.92 -1.80 17.41
CA VAL A 200 14.16 -1.91 18.19
C VAL A 200 14.14 -0.94 19.38
N GLU A 201 13.73 0.31 19.15
CA GLU A 201 13.64 1.31 20.21
C GLU A 201 12.59 0.94 21.26
N LEU A 202 11.41 0.51 20.83
CA LEU A 202 10.33 0.03 21.72
C LEU A 202 10.82 -1.12 22.62
N THR A 203 11.43 -2.16 22.01
CA THR A 203 11.87 -3.34 22.76
C THR A 203 12.95 -2.99 23.77
N HIS A 204 13.92 -2.15 23.42
CA HIS A 204 14.96 -1.69 24.35
C HIS A 204 14.41 -0.84 25.50
N ARG A 205 13.42 0.03 25.24
CA ARG A 205 12.77 0.82 26.29
C ARG A 205 11.97 -0.05 27.25
N MET A 206 11.20 -1.00 26.72
CA MET A 206 10.48 -1.97 27.55
C MET A 206 11.44 -2.85 28.37
N ALA A 207 12.56 -3.28 27.79
CA ALA A 207 13.58 -4.05 28.49
C ALA A 207 14.25 -3.28 29.64
N LYS A 208 14.24 -1.94 29.58
CA LYS A 208 14.67 -1.04 30.66
C LYS A 208 13.58 -0.77 31.70
N GLY A 209 12.42 -1.39 31.58
CA GLY A 209 11.30 -1.29 32.52
C GLY A 209 10.29 -0.18 32.20
N GLU A 210 10.39 0.48 31.04
CA GLU A 210 9.41 1.47 30.63
C GLU A 210 8.08 0.82 30.23
N ASN A 211 6.96 1.37 30.70
CA ASN A 211 5.65 0.85 30.36
C ASN A 211 5.31 1.20 28.90
N ILE A 212 4.78 0.22 28.15
CA ILE A 212 4.39 0.41 26.74
C ILE A 212 3.43 1.59 26.52
N ARG A 213 2.59 1.93 27.51
CA ARG A 213 1.62 3.02 27.42
C ARG A 213 2.23 4.41 27.57
N ASP A 214 3.43 4.50 28.14
CA ASP A 214 4.14 5.76 28.34
C ASP A 214 5.01 6.09 27.09
N ILE A 215 5.29 5.09 26.26
CA ILE A 215 6.05 5.20 25.02
C ILE A 215 5.16 5.78 23.90
N THR A 216 5.11 7.11 23.82
CA THR A 216 4.17 7.84 22.95
C THR A 216 4.84 8.64 21.83
N ASP A 217 6.17 8.66 21.78
CA ASP A 217 7.00 9.52 20.91
C ASP A 217 7.71 8.78 19.77
N LEU A 218 7.47 7.48 19.62
CA LEU A 218 8.10 6.66 18.57
C LEU A 218 7.50 6.96 17.19
N ARG A 219 8.34 7.33 16.22
CA ARG A 219 7.92 7.47 14.82
C ARG A 219 7.50 6.12 14.24
N GLY A 220 6.53 6.13 13.32
CA GLY A 220 5.99 4.91 12.73
C GLY A 220 5.09 4.12 13.67
N THR A 221 4.51 4.78 14.69
CA THR A 221 3.58 4.14 15.63
C THR A 221 2.20 4.80 15.64
N ALA A 222 1.20 4.04 16.07
CA ALA A 222 -0.12 4.53 16.40
C ALA A 222 -0.61 3.88 17.70
N PHE A 223 -1.32 4.64 18.53
CA PHE A 223 -1.84 4.15 19.81
C PHE A 223 -3.15 4.85 20.19
N LEU A 224 -3.87 4.25 21.13
CA LEU A 224 -5.08 4.84 21.71
C LEU A 224 -4.68 5.89 22.74
N CYS A 225 -5.17 7.10 22.55
CA CYS A 225 -4.89 8.27 23.37
C CYS A 225 -6.18 8.77 24.04
N ARG A 226 -6.18 8.90 25.36
CA ARG A 226 -7.34 9.45 26.12
C ARG A 226 -7.25 10.97 26.28
N THR A 227 -6.03 11.46 26.47
CA THR A 227 -5.70 12.87 26.66
C THR A 227 -4.49 13.18 25.80
N ILE A 228 -4.60 14.26 25.02
CA ILE A 228 -3.52 14.71 24.15
C ILE A 228 -2.28 15.02 24.99
N PRO A 229 -1.08 14.58 24.59
CA PRO A 229 0.14 14.89 25.33
C PRO A 229 0.37 16.40 25.45
N GLU A 230 0.98 16.83 26.55
CA GLU A 230 1.28 18.25 26.79
C GLU A 230 2.28 18.81 25.76
N GLY A 231 2.23 20.13 25.54
CA GLY A 231 3.17 20.82 24.64
C GLY A 231 2.81 20.78 23.15
N TRP A 232 1.71 20.13 22.79
CA TRP A 232 1.22 20.05 21.41
C TRP A 232 0.14 21.09 21.10
N ARG A 233 0.23 21.73 19.94
CA ARG A 233 -0.80 22.64 19.41
C ARG A 233 -1.63 21.96 18.33
N GLU A 234 -2.94 22.16 18.35
CA GLU A 234 -3.86 21.54 17.41
C GLU A 234 -3.96 22.37 16.12
N ILE A 235 -3.85 21.70 14.98
CA ILE A 235 -4.29 22.22 13.69
C ILE A 235 -5.64 21.58 13.39
N ASP A 236 -6.69 22.39 13.33
CA ASP A 236 -8.03 21.90 13.04
C ASP A 236 -8.22 21.70 11.53
N SER A 237 -8.33 20.44 11.12
CA SER A 237 -8.67 20.01 9.75
C SER A 237 -9.92 19.12 9.75
N THR A 238 -10.86 19.36 10.67
CA THR A 238 -12.15 18.66 10.72
C THR A 238 -13.11 19.11 9.63
N SER A 239 -12.86 20.29 9.03
CA SER A 239 -13.69 20.87 7.97
C SER A 239 -12.92 21.01 6.66
N VAL A 240 -13.67 20.88 5.56
CA VAL A 240 -13.14 20.92 4.20
C VAL A 240 -12.46 22.27 3.89
N ASP A 241 -11.32 22.22 3.19
CA ASP A 241 -10.57 23.37 2.69
C ASP A 241 -11.49 24.48 2.13
N GLN A 242 -11.61 25.61 2.85
CA GLN A 242 -12.25 26.80 2.30
C GLN A 242 -11.21 27.63 1.53
N PRO A 243 -11.51 28.12 0.31
CA PRO A 243 -10.60 29.03 -0.39
C PRO A 243 -10.28 30.23 0.50
N GLY A 244 -9.00 30.40 0.85
CA GLY A 244 -8.55 31.56 1.61
C GLY A 244 -8.95 32.86 0.91
N ARG A 245 -9.21 33.92 1.67
CA ARG A 245 -9.50 35.24 1.12
C ARG A 245 -8.33 35.66 0.24
N LEU A 246 -8.55 35.81 -1.08
CA LEU A 246 -7.53 36.33 -2.00
C LEU A 246 -6.99 37.62 -1.40
N LYS A 247 -5.67 37.70 -1.16
CA LYS A 247 -5.04 38.97 -0.81
C LYS A 247 -5.38 39.92 -1.96
N LYS A 248 -6.06 41.03 -1.66
CA LYS A 248 -6.23 42.11 -2.63
C LYS A 248 -4.84 42.44 -3.16
N GLN A 249 -4.63 42.26 -4.46
CA GLN A 249 -3.43 42.79 -5.10
C GLN A 249 -3.38 44.28 -4.77
N LYS A 250 -2.24 44.77 -4.26
CA LYS A 250 -2.03 46.21 -4.09
C LYS A 250 -2.28 46.86 -5.46
N ASN A 251 -3.07 47.92 -5.49
CA ASN A 251 -3.38 48.62 -6.72
C ASN A 251 -2.05 49.17 -7.30
N PRO A 252 -1.68 48.83 -8.55
CA PRO A 252 -0.42 49.31 -9.13
C PRO A 252 -0.32 50.84 -9.28
N TYR A 253 -1.41 51.59 -9.03
CA TYR A 253 -1.45 53.05 -9.04
C TYR A 253 -1.52 53.69 -7.64
N GLU A 254 -1.49 52.91 -6.56
CA GLU A 254 -1.26 53.46 -5.21
C GLU A 254 0.22 53.78 -5.04
N MET A 255 0.56 55.07 -5.19
CA MET A 255 1.89 55.61 -4.89
C MET A 255 2.23 55.29 -3.43
N SER A 256 3.35 54.59 -3.22
CA SER A 256 3.85 54.23 -1.89
C SER A 256 4.02 55.48 -1.02
N LYS A 257 3.57 55.41 0.23
CA LYS A 257 3.79 56.48 1.20
C LYS A 257 5.22 56.36 1.76
N PRO A 258 5.84 57.45 2.25
CA PRO A 258 7.19 57.40 2.83
C PRO A 258 7.35 56.43 4.01
N SER A 259 6.24 55.96 4.61
CA SER A 259 6.21 54.94 5.66
C SER A 259 6.39 53.49 5.16
N ASP A 260 6.43 53.26 3.85
CA ASP A 260 6.57 51.92 3.26
C ASP A 260 8.04 51.44 3.15
N ASN A 261 9.01 52.30 3.49
CA ASN A 261 10.44 51.97 3.56
C ASN A 261 10.95 51.93 5.00
N ALA A 262 10.30 51.14 5.86
CA ALA A 262 10.90 50.77 7.15
C ALA A 262 11.90 49.63 6.90
N ASP A 263 13.18 49.85 7.22
CA ASP A 263 14.22 48.82 7.13
C ASP A 263 13.83 47.60 7.98
N ALA A 264 14.20 46.40 7.51
CA ALA A 264 13.88 45.12 8.15
C ALA A 264 14.33 45.02 9.64
N LYS A 265 15.20 45.93 10.08
CA LYS A 265 15.66 46.08 11.47
C LYS A 265 14.63 46.74 12.38
N GLU A 266 13.82 47.67 11.86
CA GLU A 266 12.79 48.41 12.61
C GLU A 266 11.54 47.56 12.86
N ILE A 267 11.13 46.77 11.85
CA ILE A 267 10.04 45.78 11.96
C ILE A 267 10.37 44.72 13.03
N ARG A 268 11.65 44.30 13.11
CA ARG A 268 12.11 43.33 14.10
C ARG A 268 12.14 43.91 15.54
N MET A 269 12.44 45.20 15.69
CA MET A 269 12.42 45.90 16.98
C MET A 269 11.00 46.18 17.49
N GLN A 270 10.03 46.44 16.60
CA GLN A 270 8.63 46.64 17.00
C GLN A 270 7.94 45.32 17.37
N ALA A 271 8.26 44.20 16.71
CA ALA A 271 7.76 42.88 17.08
C ALA A 271 8.25 42.45 18.48
N LEU A 272 9.51 42.75 18.84
CA LEU A 272 10.06 42.48 20.17
C LEU A 272 9.46 43.36 21.29
N LYS A 273 8.94 44.55 20.95
CA LYS A 273 8.25 45.43 21.93
C LYS A 273 6.80 45.03 22.17
N ALA A 274 6.14 44.36 21.24
CA ALA A 274 4.77 43.86 21.42
C ALA A 274 4.70 42.65 22.37
N ASP A 275 5.80 41.90 22.53
CA ASP A 275 5.89 40.73 23.42
C ASP A 275 6.12 41.05 24.91
N THR A 276 6.21 42.33 25.31
CA THR A 276 6.51 42.72 26.71
C THR A 276 5.39 43.48 27.44
N CYS A 277 4.15 43.44 26.95
CA CYS A 277 3.02 44.09 27.61
C CYS A 277 1.78 43.19 27.69
N ALA A 278 1.88 42.10 28.45
CA ALA A 278 0.71 41.38 28.96
C ALA A 278 1.07 40.56 30.21
N SER A 279 1.33 41.24 31.33
CA SER A 279 1.33 40.60 32.64
C SER A 279 0.76 41.55 33.69
N ALA A 280 -0.50 41.30 34.09
CA ALA A 280 -1.02 41.43 35.45
C ALA A 280 -2.55 41.23 35.44
N GLU A 281 -3.04 40.14 36.02
CA GLU A 281 -3.89 40.12 37.23
C GLU A 281 -4.49 38.72 37.49
N SER A 282 -4.75 38.45 38.76
CA SER A 282 -4.64 37.16 39.44
C SER A 282 -5.95 36.48 39.83
N ALA A 283 -5.91 35.14 39.80
CA ALA A 283 -6.45 34.16 40.76
C ALA A 283 -7.97 34.04 41.05
N SER A 284 -8.53 32.87 40.71
CA SER A 284 -9.25 31.99 41.65
C SER A 284 -9.38 30.57 41.08
N ALA A 285 -9.06 29.57 41.89
CA ALA A 285 -9.06 28.14 41.58
C ALA A 285 -10.48 27.56 41.44
N ASP A 286 -10.74 26.81 40.35
CA ASP A 286 -11.37 25.48 40.36
C ASP A 286 -11.51 24.92 38.92
N SER A 287 -11.02 23.69 38.72
CA SER A 287 -11.02 22.86 37.49
C SER A 287 -10.61 23.55 36.17
N GLU A 288 -9.31 23.63 35.88
CA GLU A 288 -8.84 24.18 34.60
C GLU A 288 -9.16 23.25 33.41
N PRO A 289 -9.90 23.72 32.38
CA PRO A 289 -9.94 23.07 31.08
C PRO A 289 -8.56 23.20 30.40
N GLN A 290 -8.01 22.10 29.88
CA GLN A 290 -6.79 22.15 29.05
C GLN A 290 -6.99 23.16 27.91
N VAL A 291 -6.22 24.26 27.91
CA VAL A 291 -6.28 25.29 26.87
C VAL A 291 -5.63 24.75 25.60
N LEU A 292 -6.44 24.20 24.70
CA LEU A 292 -6.01 23.82 23.35
C LEU A 292 -5.86 25.08 22.49
N SER A 293 -4.62 25.38 22.06
CA SER A 293 -4.38 26.42 21.06
C SER A 293 -4.68 25.85 19.67
N ILE A 294 -5.80 26.27 19.09
CA ILE A 294 -6.29 25.84 17.78
C ILE A 294 -5.78 26.79 16.70
N ILE A 295 -5.09 26.24 15.70
CA ILE A 295 -4.56 26.97 14.54
C ILE A 295 -5.39 26.59 13.30
N PRO A 296 -5.92 27.56 12.54
CA PRO A 296 -6.61 27.26 11.28
C PRO A 296 -5.68 26.58 10.27
N ASP A 297 -6.15 25.56 9.54
CA ASP A 297 -5.35 24.81 8.55
C ASP A 297 -4.65 25.72 7.51
N THR A 298 -5.26 26.85 7.14
CA THR A 298 -4.66 27.86 6.25
C THR A 298 -3.33 28.44 6.75
N GLN A 299 -3.03 28.32 8.05
CA GLN A 299 -1.80 28.78 8.69
C GLN A 299 -0.84 27.64 9.03
N ALA A 300 -1.20 26.38 8.77
CA ALA A 300 -0.38 25.19 9.07
C ALA A 300 1.00 25.20 8.41
N ILE A 301 1.16 25.90 7.27
CA ILE A 301 2.46 26.04 6.60
C ILE A 301 3.46 26.85 7.44
N LYS A 302 2.98 27.71 8.35
CA LYS A 302 3.82 28.59 9.18
C LYS A 302 4.16 28.00 10.55
N THR A 303 3.65 26.82 10.87
CA THR A 303 3.82 26.19 12.18
C THR A 303 4.89 25.12 12.15
N ASP A 304 5.62 24.98 13.26
CA ASP A 304 6.67 23.98 13.44
C ASP A 304 6.05 22.57 13.58
N PRO A 305 6.30 21.64 12.63
CA PRO A 305 5.79 20.27 12.67
C PRO A 305 6.13 19.49 13.95
N SER A 306 7.20 19.86 14.66
CA SER A 306 7.63 19.20 15.91
C SER A 306 6.79 19.58 17.13
N SER A 307 5.91 20.58 17.01
CA SER A 307 5.07 21.10 18.10
C SER A 307 3.58 21.15 17.77
N THR A 308 3.19 20.62 16.61
CA THR A 308 1.80 20.67 16.11
C THR A 308 1.34 19.32 15.59
N TYR A 309 0.09 18.97 15.86
CA TYR A 309 -0.59 17.81 15.27
C TYR A 309 -1.81 18.25 14.45
N ILE A 310 -2.29 17.36 13.57
CA ILE A 310 -3.48 17.61 12.77
C ILE A 310 -4.66 16.83 13.32
N ARG A 311 -5.74 17.53 13.66
CA ARG A 311 -7.03 16.95 14.01
C ARG A 311 -7.77 16.60 12.72
N MET A 312 -7.97 15.30 12.50
CA MET A 312 -8.75 14.79 11.37
C MET A 312 -10.25 14.75 11.71
N PRO A 313 -11.15 14.75 10.70
CA PRO A 313 -12.56 14.46 10.93
C PRO A 313 -12.73 13.13 11.67
N SER A 314 -13.60 13.12 12.68
CA SER A 314 -13.86 11.98 13.54
C SER A 314 -14.43 10.79 12.78
N PHE A 315 -14.38 9.61 13.39
CA PHE A 315 -15.01 8.40 12.85
C PHE A 315 -16.50 8.59 12.54
N ASP A 316 -17.23 9.26 13.43
CA ASP A 316 -18.66 9.47 13.27
C ASP A 316 -18.95 10.43 12.09
N GLU A 317 -18.12 11.48 11.92
CA GLU A 317 -18.21 12.42 10.81
C GLU A 317 -17.88 11.79 9.47
N VAL A 318 -16.78 11.03 9.35
CA VAL A 318 -16.40 10.37 8.08
C VAL A 318 -17.35 9.22 7.71
N THR A 319 -18.05 8.66 8.68
CA THR A 319 -19.12 7.67 8.43
C THR A 319 -20.38 8.35 7.92
N ALA A 320 -20.71 9.54 8.43
CA ALA A 320 -21.90 10.29 8.05
C ALA A 320 -21.74 11.08 6.73
N ASP A 321 -20.56 11.60 6.43
CA ASP A 321 -20.30 12.45 5.26
C ASP A 321 -19.15 11.91 4.38
N PRO A 322 -19.47 11.41 3.16
CA PRO A 322 -18.48 10.98 2.18
C PRO A 322 -17.47 12.06 1.77
N VAL A 323 -17.84 13.34 1.82
CA VAL A 323 -16.92 14.45 1.52
C VAL A 323 -15.87 14.58 2.62
N LEU A 324 -16.26 14.47 3.88
CA LEU A 324 -15.32 14.46 5.01
C LEU A 324 -14.44 13.23 5.01
N TYR A 325 -14.95 12.07 4.59
CA TYR A 325 -14.12 10.88 4.37
C TYR A 325 -13.04 11.14 3.31
N ALA A 326 -13.41 11.72 2.16
CA ALA A 326 -12.44 12.05 1.12
C ALA A 326 -11.46 13.18 1.53
N HIS A 327 -11.88 14.08 2.41
CA HIS A 327 -11.00 15.09 3.01
C HIS A 327 -9.99 14.45 3.97
N ALA A 328 -10.43 13.51 4.81
CA ALA A 328 -9.56 12.74 5.71
C ALA A 328 -8.47 11.97 4.93
N ASP A 329 -8.83 11.32 3.82
CA ASP A 329 -7.87 10.67 2.90
C ASP A 329 -6.82 11.67 2.40
N ARG A 330 -7.26 12.85 1.95
CA ARG A 330 -6.36 13.90 1.45
C ARG A 330 -5.39 14.39 2.53
N ILE A 331 -5.85 14.59 3.77
CA ILE A 331 -4.98 14.95 4.90
C ILE A 331 -3.93 13.86 5.10
N PHE A 332 -4.38 12.61 5.21
CA PHE A 332 -3.51 11.46 5.46
C PHE A 332 -2.39 11.36 4.41
N HIS A 333 -2.72 11.41 3.12
CA HIS A 333 -1.73 11.28 2.04
C HIS A 333 -0.74 12.44 1.95
N ARG A 334 -1.09 13.62 2.49
CA ARG A 334 -0.16 14.77 2.60
C ARG A 334 0.85 14.62 3.74
N GLU A 335 0.57 13.78 4.75
CA GLU A 335 1.44 13.54 5.90
C GLU A 335 2.22 12.21 5.80
N THR A 336 2.50 11.75 4.58
CA THR A 336 3.27 10.52 4.30
C THR A 336 4.78 10.75 4.18
N ASN A 337 5.24 12.00 4.11
CA ASN A 337 6.67 12.33 3.99
C ASN A 337 7.33 12.43 5.37
N PRO A 338 8.29 11.55 5.74
CA PRO A 338 8.92 11.59 7.05
C PRO A 338 9.61 12.91 7.38
N GLY A 339 10.07 13.69 6.39
CA GLY A 339 10.76 14.97 6.61
C GLY A 339 9.86 16.12 7.07
N ASN A 340 8.55 16.06 6.82
CA ASN A 340 7.62 17.14 7.17
C ASN A 340 6.26 16.68 7.71
N ALA A 341 6.05 15.38 7.86
CA ALA A 341 4.82 14.80 8.37
C ALA A 341 4.58 15.23 9.83
N ARG A 342 3.33 15.58 10.12
CA ARG A 342 2.84 15.85 11.47
C ARG A 342 2.15 14.61 12.05
N PRO A 343 2.07 14.50 13.38
CA PRO A 343 1.17 13.54 13.99
C PRO A 343 -0.27 13.79 13.53
N LEU A 344 -1.00 12.71 13.29
CA LEU A 344 -2.41 12.74 12.95
C LEU A 344 -3.22 12.25 14.15
N VAL A 345 -4.32 12.94 14.45
CA VAL A 345 -5.21 12.55 15.54
C VAL A 345 -6.64 12.45 15.03
N GLN A 346 -7.27 11.30 15.25
CA GLN A 346 -8.66 11.06 14.88
C GLN A 346 -9.48 10.56 16.06
N ARG A 347 -10.59 11.23 16.33
CA ARG A 347 -11.56 10.82 17.35
C ARG A 347 -12.32 9.58 16.90
N GLN A 348 -12.32 8.55 17.75
CA GLN A 348 -12.92 7.23 17.50
C GLN A 348 -13.84 6.88 18.70
N GLY A 349 -15.04 7.49 18.73
CA GLY A 349 -15.95 7.41 19.86
C GLY A 349 -15.45 8.25 21.04
N ARG A 350 -15.16 7.61 22.20
CA ARG A 350 -14.70 8.31 23.41
C ARG A 350 -13.20 8.56 23.47
N ASN A 351 -12.42 7.89 22.62
CA ASN A 351 -10.95 7.96 22.63
C ASN A 351 -10.44 8.55 21.32
N ASP A 352 -9.25 9.12 21.36
CA ASP A 352 -8.50 9.50 20.17
C ASP A 352 -7.56 8.36 19.74
N ILE A 353 -7.30 8.26 18.45
CA ILE A 353 -6.16 7.52 17.92
C ILE A 353 -5.10 8.55 17.55
N TRP A 354 -3.93 8.42 18.17
CA TRP A 354 -2.75 9.20 17.85
C TRP A 354 -1.88 8.40 16.89
N VAL A 355 -1.50 8.99 15.76
CA VAL A 355 -0.59 8.40 14.77
C VAL A 355 0.64 9.28 14.68
N ASN A 356 1.77 8.78 15.16
CA ASN A 356 3.05 9.46 15.03
C ASN A 356 3.48 9.54 13.56
N PRO A 357 4.32 10.52 13.18
CA PRO A 357 4.84 10.65 11.82
C PRO A 357 5.53 9.36 11.30
N PRO A 358 5.61 9.14 9.98
CA PRO A 358 6.25 7.95 9.41
C PRO A 358 7.70 7.76 9.87
N PRO A 359 8.19 6.50 9.91
CA PRO A 359 9.55 6.21 10.30
C PRO A 359 10.54 6.92 9.36
N ILE A 360 11.67 7.34 9.91
CA ILE A 360 12.79 7.80 9.07
C ILE A 360 13.34 6.58 8.33
N PRO A 361 13.48 6.63 7.00
CA PRO A 361 14.02 5.52 6.21
C PRO A 361 15.37 5.02 6.75
N LEU A 362 15.64 3.73 6.57
CA LEU A 362 16.97 3.16 6.87
C LEU A 362 17.99 3.70 5.88
N GLU A 363 19.18 4.04 6.38
CA GLU A 363 20.33 4.30 5.52
C GLU A 363 20.83 2.98 4.90
N THR A 364 21.64 3.07 3.84
CA THR A 364 22.12 1.87 3.11
C THR A 364 22.82 0.87 4.03
N GLU A 365 23.69 1.34 4.93
CA GLU A 365 24.43 0.49 5.87
C GLU A 365 23.49 -0.26 6.83
N GLU A 366 22.43 0.40 7.30
CA GLU A 366 21.44 -0.22 8.17
C GLU A 366 20.58 -1.23 7.42
N LEU A 367 20.21 -0.92 6.17
CA LEU A 367 19.45 -1.84 5.34
C LEU A 367 20.28 -3.08 5.00
N ASP A 368 21.56 -2.91 4.67
CA ASP A 368 22.48 -4.03 4.45
C ASP A 368 22.59 -4.89 5.72
N TRP A 369 22.75 -4.26 6.88
CA TRP A 369 22.75 -4.97 8.17
C TRP A 369 21.48 -5.79 8.38
N VAL A 370 20.29 -5.28 8.04
CA VAL A 370 19.02 -6.04 8.14
C VAL A 370 19.01 -7.26 7.20
N PHE A 371 19.53 -7.13 5.99
CA PHE A 371 19.54 -8.21 4.99
C PHE A 371 20.69 -9.21 5.16
N ASP A 372 21.75 -8.82 5.87
CA ASP A 372 22.91 -9.67 6.16
C ASP A 372 22.79 -10.52 7.43
N GLN A 373 21.66 -10.42 8.14
CA GLN A 373 21.34 -11.32 9.26
C GLN A 373 21.40 -12.81 8.83
N PRO A 374 21.63 -13.75 9.76
CA PRO A 374 21.94 -15.15 9.44
C PRO A 374 20.71 -15.98 9.03
N TYR A 375 19.98 -15.54 8.00
CA TYR A 375 18.84 -16.24 7.42
C TYR A 375 19.25 -17.60 6.86
N LYS A 376 18.46 -18.64 7.15
CA LYS A 376 18.62 -19.97 6.56
C LYS A 376 18.15 -20.04 5.11
N ARG A 377 17.32 -19.09 4.68
CA ARG A 377 16.71 -19.01 3.35
C ARG A 377 15.89 -20.25 2.96
N VAL A 378 15.39 -20.99 3.95
CA VAL A 378 14.55 -22.17 3.75
C VAL A 378 13.38 -22.15 4.74
N PRO A 379 12.28 -22.88 4.46
CA PRO A 379 11.22 -23.13 5.42
C PRO A 379 11.73 -23.80 6.69
N HIS A 380 11.03 -23.58 7.80
CA HIS A 380 11.31 -24.28 9.05
C HIS A 380 11.24 -25.81 8.88
N PRO A 381 12.15 -26.61 9.47
CA PRO A 381 12.21 -28.05 9.27
C PRO A 381 10.93 -28.82 9.62
N THR A 382 10.09 -28.29 10.51
CA THR A 382 8.79 -28.88 10.90
C THR A 382 7.85 -29.13 9.71
N TYR A 383 7.99 -28.38 8.61
CA TYR A 383 7.15 -28.56 7.43
C TYR A 383 7.55 -29.76 6.55
N GLY A 384 8.73 -30.36 6.77
CA GLY A 384 9.25 -31.45 5.95
C GLY A 384 9.28 -31.08 4.45
N ASP A 385 8.73 -31.96 3.61
CA ASP A 385 8.67 -31.77 2.15
C ASP A 385 7.43 -30.98 1.67
N ALA A 386 6.67 -30.37 2.59
CA ALA A 386 5.47 -29.62 2.22
C ALA A 386 5.83 -28.40 1.35
N LYS A 387 5.19 -28.31 0.18
CA LYS A 387 5.38 -27.19 -0.73
C LYS A 387 4.80 -25.90 -0.15
N ILE A 388 5.57 -24.82 -0.15
CA ILE A 388 5.10 -23.46 0.16
C ILE A 388 5.26 -22.62 -1.11
N PRO A 389 4.18 -22.36 -1.88
CA PRO A 389 4.27 -21.70 -3.18
C PRO A 389 4.96 -20.32 -3.16
N ALA A 390 4.74 -19.53 -2.10
CA ALA A 390 5.39 -18.23 -1.94
C ALA A 390 6.91 -18.37 -1.82
N TYR A 391 7.40 -19.38 -1.08
CA TYR A 391 8.83 -19.67 -0.96
C TYR A 391 9.44 -20.10 -2.30
N ASP A 392 8.79 -21.02 -3.02
CA ASP A 392 9.27 -21.50 -4.32
C ASP A 392 9.46 -20.36 -5.33
N MET A 393 8.58 -19.36 -5.29
CA MET A 393 8.65 -18.18 -6.15
C MET A 393 9.86 -17.28 -5.80
N ILE A 394 10.21 -17.14 -4.53
CA ILE A 394 11.15 -16.12 -4.04
C ILE A 394 12.53 -16.65 -3.67
N ARG A 395 12.73 -17.97 -3.54
CA ARG A 395 13.99 -18.55 -3.01
C ARG A 395 15.26 -18.15 -3.78
N PHE A 396 15.13 -17.84 -5.06
CA PHE A 396 16.22 -17.34 -5.94
C PHE A 396 16.04 -15.87 -6.36
N SER A 397 15.20 -15.13 -5.65
CA SER A 397 14.97 -13.70 -5.84
C SER A 397 15.76 -12.90 -4.80
N VAL A 398 16.26 -11.74 -5.22
CA VAL A 398 16.99 -10.80 -4.37
C VAL A 398 16.29 -9.45 -4.40
N ASN A 399 15.95 -8.95 -3.22
CA ASN A 399 15.39 -7.61 -3.05
C ASN A 399 16.51 -6.57 -2.92
N ILE A 400 16.59 -5.60 -3.83
CA ILE A 400 17.65 -4.60 -3.92
C ILE A 400 17.28 -3.25 -3.25
N MET A 401 15.99 -3.00 -3.02
CA MET A 401 15.50 -1.76 -2.43
C MET A 401 14.06 -1.84 -1.91
N ARG A 402 13.69 -0.92 -1.02
CA ARG A 402 12.32 -0.71 -0.52
C ARG A 402 11.80 0.69 -0.84
N GLY A 403 10.49 0.85 -0.84
CA GLY A 403 9.80 2.12 -1.10
C GLY A 403 9.43 2.33 -2.57
N CYS A 404 8.50 3.26 -2.80
CA CYS A 404 8.08 3.65 -4.15
C CYS A 404 7.55 5.09 -4.19
N PHE A 405 8.16 5.95 -5.01
CA PHE A 405 7.69 7.33 -5.25
C PHE A 405 6.64 7.43 -6.36
N GLY A 406 6.14 6.29 -6.85
CA GLY A 406 5.22 6.20 -7.98
C GLY A 406 3.87 6.86 -7.72
N GLY A 407 3.36 6.79 -6.49
CA GLY A 407 2.11 7.44 -6.06
C GLY A 407 0.85 6.92 -6.76
N CYS A 408 0.83 5.65 -7.17
CA CYS A 408 -0.35 5.05 -7.81
C CYS A 408 -1.47 4.90 -6.78
N THR A 409 -2.65 5.46 -7.04
CA THR A 409 -3.72 5.63 -6.03
C THR A 409 -4.35 4.33 -5.52
N PHE A 410 -4.15 3.22 -6.23
CA PHE A 410 -4.62 1.87 -5.88
C PHE A 410 -3.54 1.01 -5.21
N CYS A 411 -2.30 1.49 -5.18
CA CYS A 411 -1.16 0.78 -4.60
C CYS A 411 -0.97 1.22 -3.15
N SER A 412 -0.61 0.30 -2.26
CA SER A 412 -0.41 0.58 -0.83
C SER A 412 1.07 0.67 -0.42
N ILE A 413 1.99 0.64 -1.38
CA ILE A 413 3.44 0.60 -1.11
C ILE A 413 3.90 1.91 -0.46
N THR A 414 3.39 3.05 -0.92
CA THR A 414 3.77 4.35 -0.37
C THR A 414 3.31 4.51 1.09
N GLU A 415 2.15 3.97 1.44
CA GLU A 415 1.53 4.06 2.77
C GLU A 415 2.10 3.05 3.76
N HIS A 416 2.71 1.98 3.23
CA HIS A 416 3.40 0.94 3.98
C HIS A 416 4.93 1.19 3.96
N GLU A 417 5.65 0.90 2.88
CA GLU A 417 7.12 1.02 2.83
C GLU A 417 7.63 2.47 2.78
N GLY A 418 6.78 3.41 2.39
CA GLY A 418 7.15 4.82 2.24
C GLY A 418 7.47 5.22 0.79
N ARG A 419 7.57 6.54 0.58
CA ARG A 419 7.84 7.13 -0.74
C ARG A 419 9.32 7.24 -1.10
N ILE A 420 10.21 7.22 -0.10
CA ILE A 420 11.66 7.42 -0.27
C ILE A 420 12.29 6.06 -0.55
N ILE A 421 13.16 5.99 -1.55
CA ILE A 421 13.81 4.75 -1.94
C ILE A 421 14.95 4.44 -0.97
N GLN A 422 14.85 3.30 -0.29
CA GLN A 422 15.90 2.74 0.56
C GLN A 422 16.65 1.69 -0.25
N SER A 423 17.89 1.97 -0.63
CA SER A 423 18.69 1.09 -1.48
C SER A 423 19.76 0.37 -0.68
N ARG A 424 19.92 -0.93 -0.95
CA ARG A 424 21.05 -1.71 -0.45
C ARG A 424 22.35 -1.31 -1.15
N SER A 425 23.49 -1.67 -0.57
CA SER A 425 24.75 -1.56 -1.29
C SER A 425 24.84 -2.61 -2.38
N GLU A 426 25.60 -2.29 -3.42
CA GLU A 426 25.90 -3.25 -4.47
C GLU A 426 26.63 -4.48 -3.89
N GLU A 427 27.53 -4.26 -2.93
CA GLU A 427 28.27 -5.33 -2.25
C GLU A 427 27.34 -6.29 -1.48
N SER A 428 26.42 -5.79 -0.65
CA SER A 428 25.47 -6.64 0.09
C SER A 428 24.60 -7.47 -0.87
N ILE A 429 24.17 -6.87 -2.00
CA ILE A 429 23.38 -7.58 -3.02
C ILE A 429 24.20 -8.69 -3.67
N LEU A 430 25.44 -8.42 -4.07
CA LEU A 430 26.31 -9.43 -4.69
C LEU A 430 26.62 -10.56 -3.71
N ASN A 431 26.92 -10.24 -2.45
CA ASN A 431 27.15 -11.21 -1.39
C ASN A 431 25.92 -12.10 -1.17
N GLU A 432 24.70 -11.55 -1.22
CA GLU A 432 23.47 -12.36 -1.12
C GLU A 432 23.30 -13.29 -2.33
N VAL A 433 23.63 -12.83 -3.54
CA VAL A 433 23.59 -13.70 -4.74
C VAL A 433 24.57 -14.87 -4.60
N GLU A 434 25.76 -14.66 -4.04
CA GLU A 434 26.70 -15.73 -3.75
C GLU A 434 26.17 -16.67 -2.66
N LYS A 435 25.59 -16.13 -1.57
CA LYS A 435 24.91 -16.95 -0.55
C LYS A 435 23.78 -17.79 -1.15
N ILE A 436 23.03 -17.28 -2.13
CA ILE A 436 22.00 -18.06 -2.84
C ILE A 436 22.64 -19.21 -3.60
N ARG A 437 23.70 -18.93 -4.36
CA ARG A 437 24.45 -19.93 -5.13
C ARG A 437 24.96 -21.05 -4.24
N ASP A 438 25.49 -20.71 -3.08
CA ASP A 438 26.23 -21.65 -2.22
C ASP A 438 25.33 -22.36 -1.21
N LEU A 439 24.28 -21.71 -0.71
CA LEU A 439 23.48 -22.22 0.41
C LEU A 439 22.06 -22.66 0.02
N THR A 440 21.49 -22.17 -1.08
CA THR A 440 20.08 -22.41 -1.39
C THR A 440 19.90 -23.69 -2.22
N PRO A 441 19.17 -24.70 -1.72
CA PRO A 441 18.99 -25.96 -2.43
C PRO A 441 18.35 -25.79 -3.82
N GLY A 442 18.89 -26.51 -4.81
CA GLY A 442 18.34 -26.55 -6.16
C GLY A 442 18.64 -25.31 -7.02
N PHE A 443 19.64 -24.49 -6.66
CA PHE A 443 20.09 -23.38 -7.50
C PHE A 443 20.70 -23.90 -8.82
N THR A 444 20.22 -23.37 -9.94
CA THR A 444 20.62 -23.82 -11.30
C THR A 444 21.57 -22.86 -12.01
N GLY A 445 21.97 -21.78 -11.34
CA GLY A 445 22.66 -20.64 -11.94
C GLY A 445 21.72 -19.53 -12.44
N VAL A 446 20.43 -19.57 -12.10
CA VAL A 446 19.45 -18.55 -12.52
C VAL A 446 18.92 -17.81 -11.31
N ILE A 447 19.19 -16.50 -11.25
CA ILE A 447 18.51 -15.59 -10.32
C ILE A 447 17.15 -15.25 -10.94
N SER A 448 16.08 -15.60 -10.21
CA SER A 448 14.71 -15.53 -10.73
C SER A 448 14.17 -14.10 -10.81
N ASP A 449 14.66 -13.24 -9.92
CA ASP A 449 14.38 -11.81 -9.94
C ASP A 449 15.48 -11.03 -9.19
N LEU A 450 15.95 -9.93 -9.77
CA LEU A 450 16.84 -8.98 -9.13
C LEU A 450 16.18 -7.59 -9.20
N GLY A 451 15.43 -7.25 -8.15
CA GLY A 451 14.53 -6.11 -8.18
C GLY A 451 13.94 -5.77 -6.81
N GLY A 452 12.73 -5.23 -6.80
CA GLY A 452 12.05 -4.78 -5.59
C GLY A 452 10.61 -4.38 -5.93
N PRO A 453 9.97 -3.49 -5.14
CA PRO A 453 8.66 -2.94 -5.46
C PRO A 453 8.53 -2.42 -6.91
N THR A 454 9.62 -1.87 -7.44
CA THR A 454 9.75 -1.48 -8.85
C THR A 454 11.19 -1.66 -9.30
N ALA A 455 11.47 -2.57 -10.22
CA ALA A 455 12.83 -3.02 -10.54
C ALA A 455 13.80 -1.90 -10.96
N ASN A 456 13.31 -0.80 -11.55
CA ASN A 456 14.12 0.28 -12.09
C ASN A 456 14.19 1.55 -11.23
N MET A 457 13.88 1.48 -9.93
CA MET A 457 14.02 2.63 -9.02
C MET A 457 15.25 2.57 -8.12
N TYR A 458 16.09 1.54 -8.25
CA TYR A 458 17.27 1.37 -7.41
C TYR A 458 18.19 2.60 -7.47
N ARG A 459 18.47 3.19 -6.30
CA ARG A 459 19.22 4.44 -6.09
C ARG A 459 18.64 5.70 -6.75
N LEU A 460 17.39 5.68 -7.24
CA LEU A 460 16.72 6.88 -7.71
C LEU A 460 16.10 7.64 -6.54
N ASN A 461 16.59 8.84 -6.25
CA ASN A 461 16.10 9.71 -5.18
C ASN A 461 15.95 11.16 -5.66
N CYS A 462 15.46 12.03 -4.79
CA CYS A 462 15.48 13.46 -5.08
C CYS A 462 16.91 13.98 -5.13
N LYS A 463 17.20 14.87 -6.10
CA LYS A 463 18.52 15.52 -6.27
C LYS A 463 18.94 16.37 -5.08
N ASP A 464 17.98 16.88 -4.29
CA ASP A 464 18.22 17.72 -3.12
C ASP A 464 17.39 17.26 -1.90
N LYS A 465 18.09 16.89 -0.82
CA LYS A 465 17.48 16.45 0.44
C LYS A 465 16.60 17.53 1.09
N LYS A 466 16.87 18.82 0.90
CA LYS A 466 16.04 19.92 1.44
C LYS A 466 14.69 20.01 0.74
N ILE A 467 14.69 19.83 -0.59
CA ILE A 467 13.46 19.77 -1.38
C ILE A 467 12.67 18.52 -1.00
N GLU A 468 13.35 17.38 -0.89
CA GLU A 468 12.72 16.13 -0.47
C GLU A 468 12.05 16.26 0.89
N ALA A 469 12.74 16.81 1.89
CA ALA A 469 12.24 16.96 3.26
C ALA A 469 10.98 17.84 3.34
N THR A 470 10.79 18.80 2.43
CA THR A 470 9.65 19.74 2.43
C THR A 470 8.55 19.37 1.42
N CYS A 471 8.78 18.36 0.58
CA CYS A 471 7.87 17.97 -0.49
C CYS A 471 6.59 17.31 0.03
N ARG A 472 5.44 17.70 -0.53
CA ARG A 472 4.11 17.12 -0.25
C ARG A 472 3.37 16.64 -1.50
N ARG A 473 4.09 16.50 -2.64
CA ARG A 473 3.51 15.96 -3.87
C ARG A 473 3.17 14.49 -3.67
N PRO A 474 1.99 14.00 -4.09
CA PRO A 474 1.63 12.59 -3.95
C PRO A 474 2.45 11.65 -4.87
N SER A 475 2.97 12.16 -5.99
CA SER A 475 3.81 11.39 -6.91
C SER A 475 4.96 12.23 -7.46
N CYS A 476 6.11 11.59 -7.69
CA CYS A 476 7.26 12.19 -8.36
C CYS A 476 7.22 12.04 -9.89
N VAL A 477 6.31 11.21 -10.41
CA VAL A 477 6.25 10.80 -11.83
C VAL A 477 4.93 11.15 -12.51
N TYR A 478 4.01 11.78 -11.78
CA TYR A 478 2.73 12.25 -12.29
C TYR A 478 2.45 13.71 -11.85
N PRO A 479 1.81 14.56 -12.69
CA PRO A 479 1.39 14.32 -14.08
C PRO A 479 2.54 14.26 -15.08
N SER A 480 3.70 14.77 -14.69
CA SER A 480 4.97 14.62 -15.38
C SER A 480 6.06 14.28 -14.38
N ILE A 481 7.17 13.75 -14.90
CA ILE A 481 8.35 13.44 -14.10
C ILE A 481 8.91 14.73 -13.48
N CYS A 482 9.16 14.67 -12.17
CA CYS A 482 9.68 15.79 -11.41
C CYS A 482 11.10 16.14 -11.86
N VAL A 483 11.35 17.42 -12.13
CA VAL A 483 12.68 17.91 -12.53
C VAL A 483 13.77 17.66 -11.48
N ASN A 484 13.35 17.55 -10.21
CA ASN A 484 14.23 17.28 -9.06
C ASN A 484 14.41 15.79 -8.78
N LEU A 485 13.85 14.88 -9.60
CA LEU A 485 14.05 13.44 -9.47
C LEU A 485 15.26 13.01 -10.29
N GLU A 486 16.11 12.14 -9.73
CA GLU A 486 17.13 11.42 -10.48
C GLU A 486 16.49 10.33 -11.34
N THR A 487 16.88 10.24 -12.60
CA THR A 487 16.30 9.30 -13.58
C THR A 487 17.35 8.46 -14.30
N ASP A 488 18.63 8.65 -13.98
CA ASP A 488 19.74 7.83 -14.50
C ASP A 488 19.75 6.44 -13.87
N HIS A 489 19.63 5.37 -14.67
CA HIS A 489 19.62 4.00 -14.20
C HIS A 489 21.01 3.35 -14.19
N LYS A 490 22.09 4.12 -14.38
CA LYS A 490 23.48 3.63 -14.39
C LYS A 490 23.81 2.68 -13.24
N HIS A 491 23.36 2.97 -12.01
CA HIS A 491 23.59 2.08 -10.88
C HIS A 491 22.90 0.73 -11.01
N THR A 492 21.70 0.72 -11.60
CA THR A 492 20.94 -0.50 -11.86
C THR A 492 21.62 -1.33 -12.95
N THR A 493 22.05 -0.72 -14.06
CA THR A 493 22.72 -1.46 -15.15
C THR A 493 24.10 -1.97 -14.73
N GLN A 494 24.84 -1.23 -13.90
CA GLN A 494 26.09 -1.69 -13.31
C GLN A 494 25.90 -2.91 -12.42
N LEU A 495 24.89 -2.87 -11.53
CA LEU A 495 24.56 -4.00 -10.67
C LEU A 495 24.23 -5.25 -11.51
N TYR A 496 23.36 -5.10 -12.51
CA TYR A 496 22.98 -6.19 -13.42
C TYR A 496 24.17 -6.84 -14.12
N ARG A 497 25.12 -6.04 -14.60
CA ARG A 497 26.36 -6.50 -15.24
C ARG A 497 27.25 -7.26 -14.27
N LYS A 498 27.46 -6.71 -13.07
CA LYS A 498 28.30 -7.34 -12.05
C LYS A 498 27.70 -8.64 -11.55
N THR A 499 26.39 -8.68 -11.29
CA THR A 499 25.71 -9.92 -10.88
C THR A 499 25.80 -11.00 -11.96
N ARG A 500 25.70 -10.64 -13.25
CA ARG A 500 25.89 -11.58 -14.36
C ARG A 500 27.32 -12.10 -14.47
N ALA A 501 28.30 -11.30 -14.05
CA ALA A 501 29.72 -11.68 -14.11
C ALA A 501 30.16 -12.59 -12.94
N LEU A 502 29.32 -12.78 -11.92
CA LEU A 502 29.62 -13.67 -10.80
C LEU A 502 29.75 -15.13 -11.25
N GLU A 503 30.76 -15.82 -10.74
CA GLU A 503 30.97 -17.24 -11.02
C GLU A 503 29.79 -18.07 -10.50
N GLY A 504 29.33 -19.02 -11.32
CA GLY A 504 28.16 -19.85 -11.05
C GLY A 504 26.81 -19.20 -11.40
N VAL A 505 26.76 -17.90 -11.67
CA VAL A 505 25.57 -17.21 -12.18
C VAL A 505 25.55 -17.27 -13.70
N LYS A 506 24.58 -18.00 -14.27
CA LYS A 506 24.39 -18.16 -15.71
C LYS A 506 23.42 -17.12 -16.28
N LYS A 507 22.42 -16.71 -15.50
CA LYS A 507 21.38 -15.77 -15.93
C LYS A 507 20.79 -15.00 -14.76
N VAL A 508 20.55 -13.71 -14.98
CA VAL A 508 19.81 -12.85 -14.05
C VAL A 508 18.55 -12.40 -14.76
N VAL A 509 17.38 -12.71 -14.21
CA VAL A 509 16.09 -12.29 -14.75
C VAL A 509 15.57 -11.10 -13.95
N VAL A 510 14.88 -10.19 -14.64
CA VAL A 510 14.08 -9.14 -14.00
C VAL A 510 12.61 -9.48 -14.26
N ALA A 511 11.95 -9.98 -13.22
CA ALA A 511 10.56 -10.42 -13.21
C ALA A 511 9.63 -9.46 -12.45
N SER A 512 10.17 -8.57 -11.61
CA SER A 512 9.40 -7.50 -10.98
C SER A 512 8.97 -6.44 -11.99
N GLY A 513 7.86 -5.75 -11.68
CA GLY A 513 7.34 -4.68 -12.51
C GLY A 513 8.30 -3.50 -12.58
N LEU A 514 8.30 -2.80 -13.71
CA LEU A 514 9.09 -1.59 -13.92
C LEU A 514 8.21 -0.42 -14.38
N ARG A 515 8.70 0.80 -14.15
CA ARG A 515 8.09 2.04 -14.61
C ARG A 515 8.63 2.37 -16.00
N TYR A 516 7.85 2.01 -17.02
CA TYR A 516 8.21 2.23 -18.43
C TYR A 516 8.36 3.72 -18.74
N ASP A 517 7.61 4.58 -18.05
CA ASP A 517 7.70 6.04 -18.13
C ASP A 517 9.03 6.60 -17.63
N LEU A 518 9.73 5.91 -16.72
CA LEU A 518 11.11 6.23 -16.37
C LEU A 518 12.09 5.59 -17.35
N ALA A 519 11.83 4.34 -17.75
CA ALA A 519 12.73 3.58 -18.60
C ALA A 519 12.94 4.23 -19.98
N VAL A 520 11.93 4.91 -20.54
CA VAL A 520 12.06 5.64 -21.82
C VAL A 520 13.09 6.77 -21.79
N LEU A 521 13.40 7.32 -20.61
CA LEU A 521 14.40 8.37 -20.47
C LEU A 521 15.84 7.84 -20.54
N ASP A 522 16.03 6.52 -20.44
CA ASP A 522 17.34 5.89 -20.39
C ASP A 522 17.42 4.71 -21.38
N PRO A 523 17.78 4.98 -22.66
CA PRO A 523 17.93 3.93 -23.66
C PRO A 523 19.01 2.90 -23.34
N GLU A 524 20.01 3.25 -22.53
CA GLU A 524 21.08 2.34 -22.13
C GLU A 524 20.53 1.25 -21.20
N TYR A 525 19.70 1.65 -20.25
CA TYR A 525 18.95 0.74 -19.38
C TYR A 525 18.07 -0.23 -20.16
N VAL A 526 17.25 0.27 -21.09
CA VAL A 526 16.36 -0.61 -21.88
C VAL A 526 17.16 -1.59 -22.72
N LYS A 527 18.30 -1.14 -23.29
CA LYS A 527 19.19 -2.02 -24.03
C LYS A 527 19.74 -3.15 -23.14
N GLU A 528 20.32 -2.82 -21.99
CA GLU A 528 20.85 -3.83 -21.05
C GLU A 528 19.76 -4.82 -20.62
N LEU A 529 18.60 -4.31 -20.20
CA LEU A 529 17.45 -5.09 -19.74
C LEU A 529 17.00 -6.10 -20.80
N VAL A 530 16.77 -5.64 -22.03
CA VAL A 530 16.25 -6.48 -23.13
C VAL A 530 17.30 -7.47 -23.61
N THR A 531 18.54 -7.02 -23.78
CA THR A 531 19.64 -7.87 -24.27
C THR A 531 20.00 -8.99 -23.29
N HIS A 532 19.87 -8.79 -21.98
CA HIS A 532 20.39 -9.78 -21.01
C HIS A 532 19.35 -10.33 -20.02
N HIS A 533 18.37 -9.53 -19.59
CA HIS A 533 17.58 -9.83 -18.39
C HIS A 533 16.13 -10.22 -18.65
N VAL A 534 15.63 -10.00 -19.87
CA VAL A 534 14.29 -10.44 -20.28
C VAL A 534 14.37 -11.86 -20.85
N GLY A 535 13.71 -12.82 -20.19
CA GLY A 535 13.69 -14.22 -20.60
C GLY A 535 12.90 -14.50 -21.88
N GLY A 536 11.82 -13.73 -22.11
CA GLY A 536 10.96 -13.83 -23.28
C GLY A 536 9.78 -12.88 -23.18
N TYR A 537 9.16 -12.82 -22.00
CA TYR A 537 8.09 -11.87 -21.71
C TYR A 537 8.58 -10.82 -20.73
N LEU A 538 8.30 -9.55 -21.03
CA LEU A 538 8.50 -8.46 -20.08
C LEU A 538 7.13 -7.95 -19.61
N LYS A 539 6.94 -8.00 -18.30
CA LYS A 539 5.72 -7.54 -17.62
C LYS A 539 5.77 -6.01 -17.51
N ILE A 540 4.79 -5.33 -18.08
CA ILE A 540 4.64 -3.87 -17.95
C ILE A 540 3.22 -3.51 -17.55
N ALA A 541 3.07 -2.45 -16.77
CA ALA A 541 1.79 -2.12 -16.13
C ALA A 541 1.30 -0.73 -16.54
N PRO A 542 0.73 -0.58 -17.77
CA PRO A 542 0.01 0.63 -18.17
C PRO A 542 -1.29 0.79 -17.38
N GLU A 543 -1.88 -0.31 -16.88
CA GLU A 543 -3.09 -0.39 -16.04
C GLU A 543 -4.40 0.02 -16.72
N HIS A 544 -4.36 0.98 -17.65
CA HIS A 544 -5.49 1.34 -18.53
C HIS A 544 -4.97 2.00 -19.83
N SER A 545 -5.84 2.16 -20.83
CA SER A 545 -5.54 2.91 -22.08
C SER A 545 -6.09 4.33 -22.12
N GLU A 546 -6.99 4.70 -21.21
CA GLU A 546 -7.85 5.88 -21.34
C GLU A 546 -7.52 6.91 -20.26
N ASP A 547 -7.50 8.19 -20.64
CA ASP A 547 -7.07 9.29 -19.75
C ASP A 547 -7.97 9.49 -18.53
N GLY A 548 -9.28 9.17 -18.66
CA GLY A 548 -10.24 9.26 -17.57
C GLY A 548 -9.77 8.43 -16.36
N PRO A 549 -9.66 7.11 -16.49
CA PRO A 549 -9.08 6.22 -15.47
C PRO A 549 -7.62 6.54 -15.12
N LEU A 550 -6.75 6.76 -16.11
CA LEU A 550 -5.31 6.97 -15.87
C LEU A 550 -5.04 8.20 -15.00
N SER A 551 -5.82 9.28 -15.16
CA SER A 551 -5.72 10.46 -14.31
C SER A 551 -6.11 10.20 -12.84
N LYS A 552 -6.98 9.21 -12.57
CA LYS A 552 -7.38 8.80 -11.21
C LYS A 552 -6.39 7.78 -10.65
N MET A 553 -5.73 7.00 -11.50
CA MET A 553 -4.65 6.08 -11.16
C MET A 553 -3.31 6.80 -10.91
N MET A 554 -3.18 8.07 -11.32
CA MET A 554 -1.92 8.83 -11.38
C MET A 554 -0.87 8.16 -12.28
N LYS A 555 -1.31 7.71 -13.44
CA LYS A 555 -0.49 7.10 -14.49
C LYS A 555 -0.43 8.01 -15.72
N PRO A 556 0.70 8.03 -16.45
CA PRO A 556 0.78 8.74 -17.73
C PRO A 556 -0.10 8.07 -18.79
N GLY A 557 -0.44 8.83 -19.84
CA GLY A 557 -1.16 8.31 -21.01
C GLY A 557 -0.36 7.27 -21.80
N MET A 558 -0.99 6.70 -22.83
CA MET A 558 -0.39 5.63 -23.66
C MET A 558 0.81 6.08 -24.52
N GLY A 559 1.09 7.38 -24.63
CA GLY A 559 2.25 7.89 -25.38
C GLY A 559 3.57 7.26 -24.90
N SER A 560 3.86 7.32 -23.60
CA SER A 560 5.07 6.72 -23.02
C SER A 560 5.12 5.20 -23.17
N TYR A 561 3.97 4.52 -23.26
CA TYR A 561 3.93 3.09 -23.54
C TYR A 561 4.41 2.79 -24.97
N TYR A 562 3.96 3.58 -25.96
CA TYR A 562 4.37 3.37 -27.35
C TYR A 562 5.85 3.67 -27.55
N GLU A 563 6.36 4.75 -26.96
CA GLU A 563 7.79 5.07 -26.96
C GLU A 563 8.62 3.91 -26.37
N PHE A 564 8.18 3.36 -25.23
CA PHE A 564 8.82 2.21 -24.61
C PHE A 564 8.77 0.97 -25.51
N LYS A 565 7.61 0.70 -26.13
CA LYS A 565 7.41 -0.43 -27.04
C LYS A 565 8.35 -0.36 -28.24
N GLU A 566 8.47 0.80 -28.88
CA GLU A 566 9.38 1.01 -30.00
C GLU A 566 10.84 0.73 -29.59
N MET A 567 11.24 1.23 -28.43
CA MET A 567 12.58 1.00 -27.89
C MET A 567 12.85 -0.47 -27.56
N PHE A 568 11.87 -1.15 -26.95
CA PHE A 568 11.91 -2.56 -26.61
C PHE A 568 12.03 -3.43 -27.87
N GLU A 569 11.21 -3.19 -28.89
CA GLU A 569 11.21 -3.93 -30.14
C GLU A 569 12.53 -3.73 -30.90
N ARG A 570 13.02 -2.49 -30.96
CA ARG A 570 14.32 -2.16 -31.57
C ARG A 570 15.45 -2.96 -30.93
N PHE A 571 15.61 -2.88 -29.60
CA PHE A 571 16.70 -3.58 -28.91
C PHE A 571 16.53 -5.10 -28.85
N SER A 572 15.29 -5.60 -28.88
CA SER A 572 15.01 -7.04 -29.01
C SER A 572 15.51 -7.57 -30.36
N LYS A 573 15.27 -6.80 -31.43
CA LYS A 573 15.71 -7.13 -32.78
C LYS A 573 17.23 -7.05 -32.92
N GLU A 574 17.87 -6.03 -32.34
CA GLU A 574 19.34 -5.92 -32.27
C GLU A 574 19.97 -7.10 -31.50
N ALA A 575 19.33 -7.55 -30.42
CA ALA A 575 19.78 -8.71 -29.65
C ALA A 575 19.46 -10.07 -30.32
N GLY A 576 18.77 -10.08 -31.47
CA GLY A 576 18.36 -11.30 -32.17
C GLY A 576 17.33 -12.14 -31.41
N LYS A 577 16.55 -11.53 -30.50
CA LYS A 577 15.59 -12.24 -29.64
C LYS A 577 14.15 -12.00 -30.07
N LYS A 578 13.31 -13.01 -29.88
CA LYS A 578 11.85 -12.89 -29.96
C LYS A 578 11.30 -12.70 -28.56
N GLN A 579 11.04 -11.45 -28.20
CA GLN A 579 10.51 -11.06 -26.89
C GLN A 579 9.20 -10.29 -27.05
N TYR A 580 8.35 -10.34 -26.03
CA TYR A 580 7.02 -9.75 -26.08
C TYR A 580 6.71 -9.00 -24.78
N LEU A 581 5.96 -7.91 -24.90
CA LEU A 581 5.41 -7.18 -23.77
C LEU A 581 4.11 -7.86 -23.32
N ILE A 582 3.98 -8.11 -22.02
CA ILE A 582 2.72 -8.52 -21.40
C ILE A 582 2.20 -7.33 -20.58
N PRO A 583 1.19 -6.61 -21.09
CA PRO A 583 0.58 -5.52 -20.34
C PRO A 583 -0.36 -6.03 -19.25
N TYR A 584 -0.29 -5.40 -18.07
CA TYR A 584 -1.24 -5.57 -16.98
C TYR A 584 -2.28 -4.45 -17.02
N PHE A 585 -3.55 -4.84 -16.91
CA PHE A 585 -4.70 -3.95 -16.92
C PHE A 585 -5.61 -4.24 -15.72
N ILE A 586 -6.15 -3.17 -15.15
CA ILE A 586 -7.07 -3.23 -14.01
C ILE A 586 -8.48 -2.92 -14.51
N SER A 587 -9.42 -3.86 -14.32
CA SER A 587 -10.84 -3.59 -14.58
C SER A 587 -11.52 -2.94 -13.37
N ALA A 588 -12.62 -2.22 -13.62
CA ALA A 588 -13.48 -1.66 -12.58
C ALA A 588 -12.77 -0.71 -11.59
N HIS A 589 -11.69 -0.07 -12.01
CA HIS A 589 -11.07 1.01 -11.24
C HIS A 589 -12.03 2.22 -11.16
N PRO A 590 -12.06 2.96 -10.05
CA PRO A 590 -12.79 4.23 -9.94
C PRO A 590 -12.39 5.21 -11.06
N GLY A 591 -13.39 5.71 -11.78
CA GLY A 591 -13.19 6.52 -12.97
C GLY A 591 -13.23 5.75 -14.29
N SER A 592 -13.31 4.42 -14.28
CA SER A 592 -13.50 3.59 -15.49
C SER A 592 -14.99 3.42 -15.81
N THR A 593 -15.47 4.11 -16.84
CA THR A 593 -16.84 3.93 -17.38
C THR A 593 -16.94 2.68 -18.25
N ASN A 594 -18.15 2.34 -18.72
CA ASN A 594 -18.33 1.24 -19.67
C ASN A 594 -17.67 1.56 -21.01
N GLU A 595 -17.69 2.83 -21.40
CA GLU A 595 -17.08 3.36 -22.60
C GLU A 595 -15.55 3.21 -22.54
N ASP A 596 -14.94 3.54 -21.39
CA ASP A 596 -13.50 3.39 -21.19
C ASP A 596 -13.07 1.92 -21.27
N MET A 597 -13.83 1.02 -20.64
CA MET A 597 -13.53 -0.41 -20.69
C MET A 597 -13.75 -1.01 -22.08
N MET A 598 -14.77 -0.54 -22.81
CA MET A 598 -14.98 -0.92 -24.20
C MET A 598 -13.83 -0.44 -25.09
N ALA A 599 -13.37 0.80 -24.92
CA ALA A 599 -12.22 1.35 -25.64
C ALA A 599 -10.94 0.56 -25.36
N LEU A 600 -10.70 0.20 -24.10
CA LEU A 600 -9.59 -0.68 -23.71
C LEU A 600 -9.73 -2.09 -24.34
N GLY A 601 -10.93 -2.66 -24.41
CA GLY A 601 -11.18 -3.91 -25.12
C GLY A 601 -10.86 -3.84 -26.62
N LEU A 602 -11.22 -2.72 -27.27
CA LEU A 602 -10.84 -2.47 -28.67
C LEU A 602 -9.33 -2.32 -28.84
N TRP A 603 -8.68 -1.60 -27.92
CA TRP A 603 -7.22 -1.43 -27.91
C TRP A 603 -6.50 -2.77 -27.77
N LEU A 604 -6.98 -3.65 -26.89
CA LEU A 604 -6.44 -5.02 -26.75
C LEU A 604 -6.57 -5.78 -28.06
N LYS A 605 -7.75 -5.72 -28.69
CA LYS A 605 -7.98 -6.40 -29.97
C LYS A 605 -7.10 -5.86 -31.10
N SER A 606 -6.98 -4.54 -31.23
CA SER A 606 -6.15 -3.93 -32.29
C SER A 606 -4.66 -4.22 -32.12
N ASN A 607 -4.20 -4.45 -30.90
CA ASN A 607 -2.82 -4.81 -30.59
C ASN A 607 -2.60 -6.34 -30.50
N GLY A 608 -3.62 -7.16 -30.77
CA GLY A 608 -3.51 -8.62 -30.78
C GLY A 608 -3.37 -9.26 -29.40
N PHE A 609 -3.70 -8.56 -28.32
CA PHE A 609 -3.62 -9.08 -26.96
C PHE A 609 -4.87 -9.88 -26.59
N ARG A 610 -4.67 -11.11 -26.09
CA ARG A 610 -5.71 -11.96 -25.49
C ARG A 610 -5.30 -12.25 -24.05
N VAL A 611 -5.85 -11.49 -23.11
CA VAL A 611 -5.47 -11.55 -21.70
C VAL A 611 -6.40 -12.49 -20.93
N ASP A 612 -5.86 -13.55 -20.34
CA ASP A 612 -6.66 -14.46 -19.50
C ASP A 612 -6.62 -14.08 -18.02
N GLN A 613 -5.47 -13.57 -17.55
CA GLN A 613 -5.33 -13.05 -16.20
C GLN A 613 -5.71 -11.57 -16.17
N VAL A 614 -6.91 -11.30 -15.67
CA VAL A 614 -7.44 -9.95 -15.51
C VAL A 614 -7.66 -9.69 -14.02
N GLN A 615 -7.06 -8.61 -13.52
CA GLN A 615 -7.24 -8.16 -12.15
C GLN A 615 -8.39 -7.16 -12.07
N SER A 616 -9.43 -7.50 -11.32
CA SER A 616 -10.43 -6.53 -10.92
C SER A 616 -9.86 -5.65 -9.82
N PHE A 617 -10.15 -4.34 -9.87
CA PHE A 617 -9.81 -3.41 -8.80
C PHE A 617 -10.37 -3.90 -7.47
N TYR A 618 -9.49 -3.98 -6.47
CA TYR A 618 -9.82 -4.24 -5.08
C TYR A 618 -9.72 -2.92 -4.29
N PRO A 619 -10.79 -2.50 -3.61
CA PRO A 619 -10.74 -1.33 -2.74
C PRO A 619 -9.95 -1.65 -1.45
N SER A 620 -8.62 -1.53 -1.51
CA SER A 620 -7.73 -1.73 -0.38
C SER A 620 -7.87 -0.60 0.67
N PRO A 621 -7.83 -0.93 1.98
CA PRO A 621 -7.90 0.09 3.02
C PRO A 621 -6.86 1.20 2.85
N MET A 622 -7.25 2.45 3.14
CA MET A 622 -6.44 3.69 3.07
C MET A 622 -5.90 4.09 1.68
N ALA A 623 -6.14 3.32 0.63
CA ALA A 623 -5.78 3.73 -0.73
C ALA A 623 -6.72 4.84 -1.23
N SER A 624 -6.19 5.88 -1.88
CA SER A 624 -7.01 6.97 -2.44
C SER A 624 -8.03 6.47 -3.46
N ALA A 625 -7.71 5.42 -4.23
CA ALA A 625 -8.69 4.81 -5.13
C ALA A 625 -9.87 4.21 -4.35
N THR A 626 -9.67 3.63 -3.17
CA THR A 626 -10.76 3.13 -2.32
C THR A 626 -11.64 4.26 -1.82
N THR A 627 -11.03 5.40 -1.49
CA THR A 627 -11.76 6.64 -1.17
C THR A 627 -12.63 7.07 -2.35
N MET A 628 -12.10 7.07 -3.58
CA MET A 628 -12.89 7.35 -4.78
C MET A 628 -14.02 6.31 -4.98
N TYR A 629 -13.74 5.03 -4.75
CA TYR A 629 -14.72 3.94 -4.86
C TYR A 629 -15.90 4.14 -3.91
N TYR A 630 -15.62 4.43 -2.63
CA TYR A 630 -16.64 4.59 -1.61
C TYR A 630 -17.44 5.88 -1.84
N THR A 631 -16.74 7.02 -1.92
CA THR A 631 -17.34 8.36 -1.84
C THR A 631 -17.78 8.93 -3.18
N GLU A 632 -17.29 8.39 -4.29
CA GLU A 632 -17.43 8.97 -5.64
C GLU A 632 -16.86 10.40 -5.75
N LYS A 633 -15.94 10.78 -4.84
CA LYS A 633 -15.22 12.05 -4.83
C LYS A 633 -13.75 11.86 -5.17
N ASN A 634 -13.13 12.90 -5.71
CA ASN A 634 -11.71 12.91 -6.07
C ASN A 634 -10.84 13.54 -4.96
N PRO A 635 -10.19 12.76 -4.07
CA PRO A 635 -9.36 13.31 -2.98
C PRO A 635 -8.03 13.94 -3.46
N LEU A 636 -7.64 13.70 -4.72
CA LEU A 636 -6.40 14.26 -5.29
C LEU A 636 -6.44 15.78 -5.44
N LYS A 637 -7.66 16.35 -5.52
CA LYS A 637 -7.90 17.79 -5.60
C LYS A 637 -8.55 18.28 -4.30
N PRO A 638 -8.38 19.55 -3.92
CA PRO A 638 -9.15 20.14 -2.82
C PRO A 638 -10.65 19.91 -3.03
N LEU A 639 -11.32 19.41 -2.00
CA LEU A 639 -12.77 19.25 -1.97
C LEU A 639 -13.36 20.60 -1.58
N GLY A 640 -14.49 21.01 -2.14
CA GLY A 640 -15.07 22.32 -1.87
C GLY A 640 -16.09 22.71 -2.93
N LYS A 641 -16.73 23.89 -2.79
CA LYS A 641 -17.78 24.35 -3.74
C LYS A 641 -17.36 24.32 -5.20
N ASN A 642 -16.07 24.50 -5.48
CA ASN A 642 -15.52 24.55 -6.84
C ASN A 642 -15.13 23.17 -7.40
N ASN A 643 -15.19 22.10 -6.60
CA ASN A 643 -14.90 20.74 -7.04
C ASN A 643 -16.18 19.91 -7.06
N THR A 644 -16.87 19.96 -8.19
CA THR A 644 -18.10 19.20 -8.46
C THR A 644 -17.84 17.90 -9.23
N GLU A 645 -16.57 17.48 -9.36
CA GLU A 645 -16.21 16.25 -10.07
C GLU A 645 -16.81 15.04 -9.31
N GLN A 646 -17.75 14.34 -9.95
CA GLN A 646 -18.25 13.05 -9.47
C GLN A 646 -17.55 11.93 -10.23
N ILE A 647 -17.00 10.97 -9.49
CA ILE A 647 -16.29 9.83 -10.05
C ILE A 647 -17.28 8.67 -10.23
N PHE A 648 -17.37 8.16 -11.45
CA PHE A 648 -18.07 6.91 -11.71
C PHE A 648 -17.34 5.73 -11.06
N THR A 649 -18.08 4.84 -10.39
CA THR A 649 -17.51 3.65 -9.73
C THR A 649 -18.35 2.41 -10.06
N ALA A 650 -17.68 1.35 -10.52
CA ALA A 650 -18.34 0.07 -10.77
C ALA A 650 -18.51 -0.71 -9.47
N LYS A 651 -19.64 -0.48 -8.78
CA LYS A 651 -19.99 -1.14 -7.51
C LYS A 651 -20.74 -2.46 -7.70
N THR A 652 -21.61 -2.55 -8.70
CA THR A 652 -22.46 -3.74 -8.89
C THR A 652 -21.69 -4.91 -9.49
N GLN A 653 -22.05 -6.13 -9.10
CA GLN A 653 -21.45 -7.34 -9.66
C GLN A 653 -21.65 -7.44 -11.19
N GLU A 654 -22.81 -7.02 -11.72
CA GLU A 654 -23.08 -7.00 -13.16
C GLU A 654 -22.10 -6.08 -13.90
N GLN A 655 -21.89 -4.85 -13.40
CA GLN A 655 -20.96 -3.89 -14.02
C GLN A 655 -19.51 -4.37 -13.92
N ARG A 656 -19.06 -4.85 -12.75
CA ARG A 656 -17.70 -5.36 -12.56
C ARG A 656 -17.41 -6.56 -13.46
N THR A 657 -18.39 -7.45 -13.61
CA THR A 657 -18.31 -8.59 -14.52
C THR A 657 -18.26 -8.13 -15.99
N LEU A 658 -19.07 -7.12 -16.36
CA LEU A 658 -19.02 -6.52 -17.69
C LEU A 658 -17.65 -5.89 -18.00
N HIS A 659 -17.07 -5.15 -17.07
CA HIS A 659 -15.73 -4.56 -17.23
C HIS A 659 -14.67 -5.63 -17.44
N LYS A 660 -14.72 -6.72 -16.66
CA LYS A 660 -13.83 -7.86 -16.85
C LYS A 660 -14.06 -8.56 -18.20
N ALA A 661 -15.31 -8.66 -18.64
CA ALA A 661 -15.67 -9.24 -19.93
C ALA A 661 -15.09 -8.45 -21.11
N PHE A 662 -15.02 -7.12 -21.02
CA PHE A 662 -14.39 -6.30 -22.07
C PHE A 662 -12.89 -6.61 -22.25
N LEU A 663 -12.18 -6.90 -21.16
CA LEU A 663 -10.77 -7.32 -21.23
C LEU A 663 -10.60 -8.74 -21.78
N ARG A 664 -11.59 -9.62 -21.53
CA ARG A 664 -11.64 -10.99 -22.05
C ARG A 664 -12.59 -11.10 -23.26
N TYR A 665 -12.47 -10.17 -24.21
CA TYR A 665 -13.35 -10.10 -25.39
C TYR A 665 -13.27 -11.36 -26.28
N HIS A 666 -12.15 -12.07 -26.25
CA HIS A 666 -11.92 -13.31 -27.01
C HIS A 666 -12.65 -14.52 -26.43
N ASP A 667 -13.08 -14.47 -25.16
CA ASP A 667 -13.76 -15.56 -24.49
C ASP A 667 -15.24 -15.63 -24.92
N ALA A 668 -15.62 -16.77 -25.49
CA ALA A 668 -16.96 -17.00 -26.04
C ALA A 668 -18.07 -16.92 -24.98
N GLU A 669 -17.76 -17.22 -23.71
CA GLU A 669 -18.73 -17.13 -22.61
C GLU A 669 -19.20 -15.69 -22.37
N ASN A 670 -18.36 -14.69 -22.70
CA ASN A 670 -18.65 -13.28 -22.48
C ASN A 670 -19.49 -12.64 -23.60
N TRP A 671 -19.53 -13.22 -24.80
CA TRP A 671 -20.15 -12.60 -25.98
C TRP A 671 -21.62 -12.22 -25.80
N PRO A 672 -22.50 -13.05 -25.17
CA PRO A 672 -23.89 -12.65 -24.95
C PRO A 672 -24.02 -11.38 -24.11
N MET A 673 -23.22 -11.25 -23.05
CA MET A 673 -23.19 -10.08 -22.17
C MET A 673 -22.66 -8.85 -22.92
N LEU A 674 -21.55 -9.00 -23.64
CA LEU A 674 -20.93 -7.92 -24.41
C LEU A 674 -21.86 -7.40 -25.50
N ARG A 675 -22.52 -8.28 -26.27
CA ARG A 675 -23.50 -7.87 -27.29
C ARG A 675 -24.67 -7.08 -26.69
N LYS A 676 -25.18 -7.51 -25.53
CA LYS A 676 -26.25 -6.80 -24.82
C LYS A 676 -25.79 -5.42 -24.36
N ALA A 677 -24.58 -5.32 -23.81
CA ALA A 677 -24.00 -4.05 -23.38
C ALA A 677 -23.74 -3.10 -24.56
N LEU A 678 -23.12 -3.58 -25.63
CA LEU A 678 -22.88 -2.81 -26.86
C LEU A 678 -24.17 -2.27 -27.47
N ARG A 679 -25.24 -3.08 -27.53
CA ARG A 679 -26.57 -2.61 -27.98
C ARG A 679 -27.13 -1.50 -27.09
N ARG A 680 -26.99 -1.62 -25.76
CA ARG A 680 -27.42 -0.58 -24.79
C ARG A 680 -26.61 0.71 -24.92
N MET A 681 -25.32 0.61 -25.22
CA MET A 681 -24.41 1.73 -25.43
C MET A 681 -24.56 2.37 -26.84
N GLY A 682 -25.47 1.87 -27.68
CA GLY A 682 -25.61 2.33 -29.07
C GLY A 682 -24.46 1.90 -30.00
N ARG A 683 -23.58 1.00 -29.55
CA ARG A 683 -22.38 0.53 -30.27
C ARG A 683 -22.58 -0.81 -30.95
N SER A 684 -23.72 -0.98 -31.61
CA SER A 684 -24.02 -2.22 -32.37
C SER A 684 -23.11 -2.39 -33.60
N ASP A 685 -22.45 -1.32 -34.03
CA ASP A 685 -21.39 -1.32 -35.05
C ASP A 685 -20.20 -2.20 -34.67
N LEU A 686 -19.97 -2.46 -33.37
CA LEU A 686 -18.90 -3.33 -32.88
C LEU A 686 -19.29 -4.81 -32.83
N ILE A 687 -20.48 -5.19 -33.30
CA ILE A 687 -20.97 -6.58 -33.35
C ILE A 687 -20.97 -7.07 -34.80
N GLY A 688 -20.09 -8.02 -35.12
CA GLY A 688 -19.97 -8.52 -36.50
C GLY A 688 -18.79 -9.45 -36.70
N SER A 689 -18.46 -9.73 -37.96
CA SER A 689 -17.35 -10.63 -38.33
C SER A 689 -16.19 -9.84 -38.91
N GLY A 690 -14.98 -10.02 -38.36
CA GLY A 690 -13.75 -9.38 -38.83
C GLY A 690 -12.97 -8.68 -37.71
N ASP A 691 -11.88 -8.03 -38.09
CA ASP A 691 -10.93 -7.45 -37.14
C ASP A 691 -11.45 -6.16 -36.48
N GLY A 692 -12.29 -5.38 -37.18
CA GLY A 692 -12.87 -4.14 -36.67
C GLY A 692 -14.02 -4.29 -35.67
N PHE A 693 -14.57 -5.49 -35.47
CA PHE A 693 -15.67 -5.74 -34.55
C PHE A 693 -15.15 -6.21 -33.19
N LEU A 694 -15.69 -5.79 -32.05
CA LEU A 694 -15.20 -6.28 -30.76
C LEU A 694 -15.61 -7.74 -30.50
N VAL A 695 -16.85 -8.10 -30.84
CA VAL A 695 -17.41 -9.44 -30.63
C VAL A 695 -18.16 -9.96 -31.85
N PRO A 696 -18.21 -11.29 -32.06
CA PRO A 696 -18.96 -11.87 -33.17
C PRO A 696 -20.47 -11.70 -33.01
N GLY A 697 -21.17 -11.64 -34.15
CA GLY A 697 -22.62 -11.74 -34.19
C GLY A 697 -23.15 -13.06 -33.62
N GLU A 698 -24.44 -13.12 -33.31
CA GLU A 698 -25.09 -14.34 -32.81
C GLU A 698 -24.92 -15.51 -33.80
N SER A 699 -24.43 -16.64 -33.29
CA SER A 699 -24.28 -17.87 -34.06
C SER A 699 -25.64 -18.44 -34.45
N ARG A 700 -25.68 -19.31 -35.48
CA ARG A 700 -26.92 -19.95 -35.93
C ARG A 700 -27.62 -20.74 -34.81
N ARG A 701 -26.83 -21.43 -33.98
CA ARG A 701 -27.30 -22.19 -32.82
C ARG A 701 -27.89 -21.27 -31.73
N GLU A 702 -27.24 -20.15 -31.44
CA GLU A 702 -27.78 -19.16 -30.49
C GLU A 702 -29.07 -18.53 -30.99
N LYS A 703 -29.15 -18.18 -32.29
CA LYS A 703 -30.39 -17.68 -32.92
C LYS A 703 -31.52 -18.68 -32.82
N GLU A 704 -31.25 -19.98 -32.99
CA GLU A 704 -32.25 -21.04 -32.79
C GLU A 704 -32.70 -21.18 -31.33
N VAL A 705 -31.78 -21.06 -30.36
CA VAL A 705 -32.11 -21.08 -28.92
C VAL A 705 -32.96 -19.87 -28.54
N ILE A 706 -32.58 -18.66 -28.97
CA ILE A 706 -33.34 -17.43 -28.75
C ILE A 706 -34.74 -17.54 -29.36
N ARG A 707 -34.84 -18.07 -30.59
CA ARG A 707 -36.11 -18.31 -31.28
C ARG A 707 -36.99 -19.33 -30.55
N ARG A 708 -36.42 -20.38 -29.95
CA ARG A 708 -37.14 -21.39 -29.15
C ARG A 708 -37.60 -20.84 -27.79
N GLN A 709 -36.82 -19.95 -27.18
CA GLN A 709 -37.19 -19.29 -25.91
C GLN A 709 -38.29 -18.24 -26.11
N SER A 710 -38.24 -17.46 -27.20
CA SER A 710 -39.28 -16.47 -27.53
C SER A 710 -40.62 -17.10 -27.93
N THR A 711 -40.61 -18.32 -28.46
CA THR A 711 -41.83 -19.10 -28.74
C THR A 711 -42.45 -19.73 -27.49
N LYS A 712 -41.66 -20.04 -26.45
CA LYS A 712 -42.18 -20.51 -25.14
C LYS A 712 -42.74 -19.38 -24.26
N ALA A 713 -42.29 -18.14 -24.45
CA ALA A 713 -42.68 -16.99 -23.62
C ALA A 713 -43.98 -16.28 -24.05
N ARG A 714 -44.66 -16.74 -25.11
CA ARG A 714 -46.01 -16.25 -25.45
C ARG A 714 -47.04 -17.06 -24.65
N PRO A 715 -47.76 -16.49 -23.68
CA PRO A 715 -48.93 -17.14 -23.12
C PRO A 715 -49.96 -17.28 -24.25
N ASN A 716 -50.55 -18.46 -24.38
CA ASN A 716 -51.71 -18.68 -25.24
C ASN A 716 -52.86 -17.79 -24.74
N LEU A 717 -52.96 -16.56 -25.23
CA LEU A 717 -54.18 -15.76 -25.17
C LEU A 717 -55.20 -16.48 -26.05
N LYS A 718 -55.99 -17.38 -25.43
CA LYS A 718 -57.18 -17.95 -26.05
C LYS A 718 -58.06 -16.79 -26.52
N ALA A 719 -58.24 -16.68 -27.83
CA ALA A 719 -59.18 -15.76 -28.43
C ALA A 719 -60.59 -16.05 -27.89
N GLN A 720 -61.20 -15.08 -27.22
CA GLN A 720 -62.63 -15.13 -26.91
C GLN A 720 -63.44 -15.03 -28.21
N PRO A 721 -64.55 -15.78 -28.36
CA PRO A 721 -65.39 -15.69 -29.54
C PRO A 721 -66.16 -14.36 -29.51
N ARG A 722 -66.09 -13.61 -30.61
CA ARG A 722 -66.84 -12.38 -30.84
C ARG A 722 -68.34 -12.65 -30.74
N SER A 723 -69.02 -12.09 -29.74
CA SER A 723 -70.49 -12.07 -29.70
C SER A 723 -71.03 -11.06 -30.70
N SER A 724 -72.07 -11.48 -31.42
CA SER A 724 -72.75 -10.76 -32.48
C SER A 724 -73.69 -9.66 -31.95
N ARG A 725 -73.70 -8.55 -32.70
CA ARG A 725 -74.81 -7.62 -32.98
C ARG A 725 -75.63 -7.05 -31.79
N THR A 726 -75.55 -5.73 -31.65
CA THR A 726 -76.72 -4.91 -31.26
C THR A 726 -76.77 -3.64 -32.11
N LYS A 727 -77.96 -3.37 -32.68
CA LYS A 727 -78.29 -2.30 -33.65
C LYS A 727 -78.22 -0.88 -33.05
N PRO A 728 -78.11 0.17 -33.87
CA PRO A 728 -78.08 1.56 -33.41
C PRO A 728 -79.50 2.07 -33.12
N ARG A 729 -79.65 2.84 -32.03
CA ARG A 729 -80.87 3.63 -31.74
C ARG A 729 -80.72 5.04 -32.34
N ARG A 730 -81.74 5.46 -33.09
CA ARG A 730 -81.98 6.84 -33.52
C ARG A 730 -83.09 7.43 -32.63
N ARG A 731 -82.93 8.72 -32.33
CA ARG A 731 -83.72 9.62 -31.47
C ARG A 731 -83.49 9.47 -29.97
#